data_AF-R9K6E4-F1
#
_entry.id   AF-R9K6E4-F1
#
_cell.length_a   1.000
_cell.length_b   1.000
_cell.length_c   1.000
_cell.angle_alpha   90.00
_cell.angle_beta   90.00
_cell.angle_gamma   90.00
#
_symmetry.space_group_name_H-M   'P 1'
#
loop_
_entity.id
_entity.type
_entity.pdbx_description
1 polymer ?
#
loop_
_entity_poly.entity_id
_entity_poly.type
_entity_poly.pdbx_seq_one_letter_code
_entity_poly.pdbx_strand_id
1 'polypeptide(L)'
;MKKAKKYYLQLHLMCRNTKRHLQTSYQNIKRRFSAYWQRNWKDTGTPVYWAAIFLFSLCAGMMAGTFMLPYWAGSLLVSLLAVPFAMLALWLFKHLARLLLRNGITEFLSWLLLWFVCTVLLAVCLPEGNVAGAVAAAALCSAVFALLLKSIWAYFCHKARTKTVAAVLLLAGAFVFAAVVFLAGQGFEDTYINTYLEMGAQQRAGSGRAGRKDVEAGKQGLGQLTAQEKAGVLQELEDGPYTVMAAAYGTGSGDALGSGTVNISRFAQNEGIDGFLKERYQGYPLTEVPLSGMVWYPKEVFRCPTLFIAHGNHNWITDSYLGYGYLGAYLASHGYVVVSVDENACNGLSNENDGRAVLLLENIRQIERYNRQERSPLYKKIDEGNLALAGHSRGGEAIATAYLFNGLDYYPENGNCAFRYHFSIKSLAAIAPTCGQYRPSGRDVELKDVNYLVLHGANDQDVFTFMGMEQYENVAFTGKKDCIKASLYLAGANHGQFNSLWGKYDLMEPVNRALNVKNFISEEEQQQVAKLFLRAFLDETLECNIQQENSDVETGAGSSGNGGRKPLGDSSVETGAGSSGNGSRKPLEGLLTDYRKYQEILPRTLYVQSYQSSSMETLCNFEEDARLETGTAPGVRVTASHVDSWREQLLYFSNGEPRGNHAAVLRWEQEESSEGSQGEAGRQTEGQEAGEMAGQEAAMPELTFSMPEMDLEGKALQFDVMDLQEGFSEEEAELLGMELVLEDSSGREAAVDVGEYCTVYPSFLVRLNKLQYLWGDADYKHQFQTVSVPADSFAGIDQGKICKVTIRFSGKSGKAAVDNVGIQHRI
;
A
#
# COMPACT_ATOMS: atom_id res chain seq x y z
N MET A 1 40.50 64.02 -23.78
CA MET A 1 41.22 63.18 -22.78
C MET A 1 41.22 63.73 -21.33
N LYS A 2 41.49 65.02 -21.04
CA LYS A 2 41.53 65.52 -19.63
C LYS A 2 40.20 65.46 -18.85
N LYS A 3 39.04 65.70 -19.51
CA LYS A 3 37.71 65.60 -18.85
C LYS A 3 37.35 64.16 -18.46
N ALA A 4 37.61 63.17 -19.32
CA ALA A 4 37.34 61.76 -19.03
C ALA A 4 38.16 61.21 -17.85
N LYS A 5 39.45 61.61 -17.74
CA LYS A 5 40.33 61.23 -16.62
C LYS A 5 39.86 61.81 -15.29
N LYS A 6 39.28 63.02 -15.29
CA LYS A 6 38.71 63.67 -14.09
C LYS A 6 37.41 63.00 -13.64
N TYR A 7 36.53 62.62 -14.58
CA TYR A 7 35.31 61.85 -14.27
C TYR A 7 35.62 60.46 -13.73
N TYR A 8 36.59 59.74 -14.31
CA TYR A 8 37.02 58.43 -13.80
C TYR A 8 37.60 58.53 -12.38
N LEU A 9 38.42 59.55 -12.11
CA LEU A 9 38.99 59.77 -10.77
C LEU A 9 37.91 60.13 -9.75
N GLN A 10 36.91 60.94 -10.12
CA GLN A 10 35.76 61.26 -9.27
C GLN A 10 34.88 60.04 -9.00
N LEU A 11 34.59 59.23 -10.01
CA LEU A 11 33.80 58.00 -9.85
C LEU A 11 34.54 56.98 -8.96
N HIS A 12 35.86 56.82 -9.14
CA HIS A 12 36.68 55.94 -8.33
C HIS A 12 36.78 56.41 -6.87
N LEU A 13 36.91 57.72 -6.64
CA LEU A 13 36.85 58.33 -5.30
C LEU A 13 35.47 58.16 -4.65
N MET A 14 34.38 58.31 -5.42
CA MET A 14 33.01 58.04 -4.95
C MET A 14 32.86 56.57 -4.54
N CYS A 15 33.20 55.60 -5.39
CA CYS A 15 33.13 54.18 -5.06
C CYS A 15 33.98 53.83 -3.81
N ARG A 16 35.17 54.42 -3.66
CA ARG A 16 36.05 54.17 -2.50
C ARG A 16 35.47 54.76 -1.21
N ASN A 17 34.85 55.94 -1.29
CA ASN A 17 34.16 56.57 -0.16
C ASN A 17 32.88 55.81 0.21
N THR A 18 32.10 55.36 -0.77
CA THR A 18 30.92 54.51 -0.54
C THR A 18 31.32 53.19 0.10
N LYS A 19 32.38 52.51 -0.37
CA LYS A 19 32.90 51.28 0.24
C LYS A 19 33.37 51.50 1.69
N ARG A 20 34.08 52.58 1.98
CA ARG A 20 34.49 52.93 3.36
C ARG A 20 33.30 53.26 4.25
N HIS A 21 32.31 53.97 3.73
CA HIS A 21 31.10 54.29 4.46
C HIS A 21 30.29 53.02 4.77
N LEU A 22 30.13 52.11 3.80
CA LEU A 22 29.50 50.81 4.00
C LEU A 22 30.24 49.96 5.03
N GLN A 23 31.58 49.90 4.96
CA GLN A 23 32.40 49.19 5.96
C GLN A 23 32.26 49.77 7.37
N THR A 24 32.26 51.10 7.50
CA THR A 24 32.13 51.79 8.79
C THR A 24 30.72 51.60 9.37
N SER A 25 29.68 51.74 8.54
CA SER A 25 28.30 51.44 8.93
C SER A 25 28.16 49.99 9.40
N TYR A 26 28.70 49.03 8.65
CA TYR A 26 28.70 47.62 9.03
C TYR A 26 29.40 47.37 10.38
N GLN A 27 30.59 47.96 10.60
CA GLN A 27 31.30 47.81 11.87
C GLN A 27 30.54 48.41 13.06
N ASN A 28 29.89 49.56 12.87
CA ASN A 28 29.07 50.19 13.92
C ASN A 28 27.83 49.34 14.26
N ILE A 29 27.14 48.82 13.24
CA ILE A 29 26.02 47.88 13.42
C ILE A 29 26.49 46.63 14.16
N LYS A 30 27.61 46.04 13.75
CA LYS A 30 28.20 44.86 14.39
C LYS A 30 28.53 45.10 15.86
N ARG A 31 29.10 46.26 16.21
CA ARG A 31 29.40 46.63 17.61
C ARG A 31 28.13 46.77 18.44
N ARG A 32 27.12 47.48 17.94
CA ARG A 32 25.83 47.66 18.63
C ARG A 32 25.12 46.32 18.85
N PHE A 33 25.07 45.49 17.81
CA PHE A 33 24.51 44.14 17.90
C PHE A 33 25.28 43.28 18.90
N SER A 34 26.62 43.28 18.86
CA SER A 34 27.44 42.52 19.80
C SER A 34 27.21 42.97 21.26
N ALA A 35 27.11 44.27 21.53
CA ALA A 35 26.85 44.78 22.87
C ALA A 35 25.44 44.40 23.36
N TYR A 36 24.44 44.49 22.46
CA TYR A 36 23.07 44.06 22.73
C TYR A 36 22.99 42.56 23.04
N TRP A 37 23.64 41.74 22.22
CA TRP A 37 23.69 40.29 22.42
C TRP A 37 24.38 39.92 23.72
N GLN A 38 25.53 40.54 24.01
CA GLN A 38 26.24 40.31 25.27
C GLN A 38 25.42 40.72 26.49
N ARG A 39 24.64 41.80 26.42
CA ARG A 39 23.77 42.22 27.52
C ARG A 39 22.69 41.19 27.85
N ASN A 40 22.20 40.46 26.86
CA ASN A 40 21.03 39.59 27.01
C ASN A 40 21.40 38.10 27.11
N TRP A 41 22.40 37.62 26.34
CA TRP A 41 22.70 36.19 26.18
C TRP A 41 24.20 35.88 26.24
N LYS A 42 24.99 36.68 26.96
CA LYS A 42 26.40 36.34 27.21
C LYS A 42 26.50 35.05 28.05
N ASP A 43 27.40 34.17 27.63
CA ASP A 43 27.75 32.92 28.32
C ASP A 43 26.57 31.96 28.55
N THR A 44 25.56 31.98 27.67
CA THR A 44 24.37 31.11 27.76
C THR A 44 24.42 29.88 26.84
N GLY A 45 25.58 29.55 26.27
CA GLY A 45 25.73 28.38 25.38
C GLY A 45 25.68 27.02 26.08
N THR A 46 25.98 26.96 27.38
CA THR A 46 25.99 25.74 28.19
C THR A 46 24.67 24.94 28.18
N PRO A 47 23.48 25.53 28.38
CA PRO A 47 22.21 24.80 28.27
C PRO A 47 21.97 24.23 26.87
N VAL A 48 22.39 24.92 25.80
CA VAL A 48 22.26 24.42 24.42
C VAL A 48 23.13 23.18 24.20
N TYR A 49 24.38 23.20 24.70
CA TYR A 49 25.30 22.07 24.64
C TYR A 49 24.72 20.82 25.31
N TRP A 50 24.22 20.95 26.54
CA TRP A 50 23.66 19.80 27.27
C TRP A 50 22.34 19.31 26.69
N ALA A 51 21.47 20.21 26.22
CA ALA A 51 20.23 19.82 25.54
C ALA A 51 20.52 19.08 24.22
N ALA A 52 21.51 19.52 23.44
CA ALA A 52 21.91 18.87 22.20
C ALA A 52 22.37 17.43 22.44
N ILE A 53 23.26 17.22 23.41
CA ILE A 53 23.75 15.88 23.78
C ILE A 53 22.60 15.03 24.29
N PHE A 54 21.77 15.56 25.18
CA PHE A 54 20.65 14.82 25.76
C PHE A 54 19.67 14.36 24.67
N LEU A 55 19.20 15.27 23.81
CA LEU A 55 18.22 14.95 22.78
C LEU A 55 18.80 14.03 21.70
N PHE A 56 20.05 14.24 21.28
CA PHE A 56 20.72 13.32 20.36
C PHE A 56 20.84 11.92 20.97
N SER A 57 21.27 11.83 22.23
CA SER A 57 21.45 10.54 22.91
C SER A 57 20.12 9.84 23.13
N LEU A 58 19.07 10.58 23.51
CA LEU A 58 17.72 10.05 23.66
C LEU A 58 17.16 9.55 22.31
N CYS A 59 17.34 10.32 21.24
CA CYS A 59 16.94 9.92 19.89
C CYS A 59 17.67 8.64 19.44
N ALA A 60 19.00 8.60 19.59
CA ALA A 60 19.79 7.41 19.30
C ALA A 60 19.35 6.19 20.13
N GLY A 61 19.01 6.39 21.40
CA GLY A 61 18.51 5.33 22.26
C GLY A 61 17.14 4.79 21.86
N MET A 62 16.20 5.66 21.50
CA MET A 62 14.87 5.23 21.04
C MET A 62 14.93 4.45 19.72
N MET A 63 15.82 4.84 18.81
CA MET A 63 15.97 4.16 17.52
C MET A 63 16.74 2.84 17.63
N ALA A 64 17.93 2.87 18.25
CA ALA A 64 18.84 1.73 18.26
C ALA A 64 18.76 0.87 19.54
N GLY A 65 17.93 1.26 20.52
CA GLY A 65 17.80 0.54 21.79
C GLY A 65 16.73 -0.55 21.81
N THR A 66 16.15 -0.88 20.67
CA THR A 66 14.99 -1.76 20.57
C THR A 66 15.35 -3.25 20.40
N PHE A 67 16.60 -3.63 20.70
CA PHE A 67 17.13 -4.99 20.50
C PHE A 67 16.91 -5.95 21.70
N MET A 68 16.31 -5.50 22.80
CA MET A 68 16.06 -6.31 23.99
C MET A 68 14.79 -5.91 24.73
N LEU A 69 14.22 -6.85 25.49
CA LEU A 69 13.12 -6.60 26.43
C LEU A 69 13.63 -6.36 27.87
N PRO A 70 13.02 -5.42 28.62
CA PRO A 70 12.01 -4.46 28.15
C PRO A 70 12.64 -3.35 27.30
N TYR A 71 11.93 -2.86 26.28
CA TYR A 71 12.43 -1.85 25.32
C TYR A 71 13.09 -0.63 25.99
N TRP A 72 12.48 -0.11 27.06
CA TRP A 72 13.00 1.07 27.75
C TRP A 72 14.41 0.86 28.34
N ALA A 73 14.77 -0.37 28.71
CA ALA A 73 16.08 -0.67 29.25
C ALA A 73 17.17 -0.61 28.16
N GLY A 74 16.89 -1.17 26.99
CA GLY A 74 17.79 -1.07 25.82
C GLY A 74 17.94 0.38 25.35
N SER A 75 16.84 1.13 25.26
CA SER A 75 16.86 2.55 24.90
C SER A 75 17.61 3.40 25.92
N LEU A 76 17.47 3.14 27.22
CA LEU A 76 18.25 3.81 28.26
C LEU A 76 19.74 3.48 28.14
N LEU A 77 20.08 2.20 27.94
CA LEU A 77 21.46 1.76 27.77
C LEU A 77 22.14 2.48 26.60
N VAL A 78 21.52 2.46 25.43
CA VAL A 78 22.09 3.13 24.24
C VAL A 78 22.12 4.64 24.42
N SER A 79 21.11 5.25 25.06
CA SER A 79 21.13 6.67 25.40
C SER A 79 22.33 7.02 26.28
N LEU A 80 22.58 6.23 27.33
CA LEU A 80 23.70 6.47 28.25
C LEU A 80 25.06 6.30 27.56
N LEU A 81 25.17 5.33 26.65
CA LEU A 81 26.38 5.13 25.84
C LEU A 81 26.59 6.23 24.81
N ALA A 82 25.52 6.76 24.21
CA ALA A 82 25.59 7.82 23.20
C ALA A 82 26.11 9.16 23.76
N VAL A 83 25.91 9.44 25.06
CA VAL A 83 26.38 10.67 25.71
C VAL A 83 27.90 10.90 25.56
N PRO A 84 28.79 10.00 26.04
CA PRO A 84 30.23 10.19 25.88
C PRO A 84 30.68 10.21 24.41
N PHE A 85 30.02 9.46 23.52
CA PHE A 85 30.32 9.52 22.08
C PHE A 85 29.98 10.88 21.47
N ALA A 86 28.80 11.43 21.76
CA ALA A 86 28.42 12.77 21.31
C ALA A 86 29.35 13.85 21.88
N MET A 87 29.73 13.73 23.15
CA MET A 87 30.72 14.62 23.77
C MET A 87 32.09 14.55 23.07
N LEU A 88 32.57 13.35 22.78
CA LEU A 88 33.84 13.11 22.08
C LEU A 88 33.79 13.65 20.65
N ALA A 89 32.70 13.39 19.92
CA ALA A 89 32.50 13.90 18.57
C ALA A 89 32.53 15.43 18.55
N LEU A 90 31.75 16.10 19.42
CA LEU A 90 31.77 17.56 19.55
C LEU A 90 33.15 18.11 19.92
N TRP A 91 33.90 17.42 20.79
CA TRP A 91 35.27 17.79 21.14
C TRP A 91 36.22 17.66 19.95
N LEU A 92 36.15 16.57 19.19
CA LEU A 92 36.97 16.32 18.02
C LEU A 92 36.68 17.32 16.91
N PHE A 93 35.40 17.54 16.58
CA PHE A 93 34.98 18.55 15.61
C PHE A 93 35.41 19.95 16.03
N LYS A 94 35.31 20.29 17.32
CA LYS A 94 35.82 21.56 17.84
C LYS A 94 37.33 21.68 17.66
N HIS A 95 38.09 20.60 17.85
CA HIS A 95 39.53 20.59 17.67
C HIS A 95 39.91 20.77 16.18
N LEU A 96 39.27 20.01 15.29
CA LEU A 96 39.43 20.14 13.83
C LEU A 96 39.03 21.52 13.33
N ALA A 97 37.87 22.04 13.77
CA ALA A 97 37.40 23.37 13.40
C ALA A 97 38.32 24.47 13.90
N ARG A 98 39.01 24.30 15.05
CA ARG A 98 40.02 25.27 15.52
C ARG A 98 41.27 25.31 14.63
N LEU A 99 41.61 24.21 13.97
CA LEU A 99 42.68 24.17 12.97
C LEU A 99 42.30 24.98 11.71
N LEU A 100 41.00 25.10 11.41
CA LEU A 100 40.46 25.77 10.22
C LEU A 100 39.90 27.19 10.45
N LEU A 101 39.34 27.46 11.63
CA LEU A 101 38.53 28.64 11.97
C LEU A 101 38.83 29.09 13.42
N ARG A 102 39.13 30.38 13.63
CA ARG A 102 39.51 30.94 14.95
C ARG A 102 38.34 30.88 15.98
N ASN A 103 38.69 30.55 17.23
CA ASN A 103 37.94 30.45 18.51
C ASN A 103 36.42 30.78 18.57
N GLY A 104 35.64 29.90 19.20
CA GLY A 104 34.24 30.16 19.65
C GLY A 104 33.16 29.15 19.21
N ILE A 105 33.54 28.01 18.62
CA ILE A 105 32.68 27.20 17.75
C ILE A 105 31.80 26.15 18.48
N THR A 106 32.01 25.89 19.77
CA THR A 106 31.28 24.82 20.50
C THR A 106 29.75 25.03 20.48
N GLU A 107 29.30 26.27 20.65
CA GLU A 107 27.87 26.60 20.63
C GLU A 107 27.26 26.33 19.25
N PHE A 108 27.98 26.70 18.20
CA PHE A 108 27.58 26.44 16.82
C PHE A 108 27.48 24.93 16.53
N LEU A 109 28.47 24.14 16.95
CA LEU A 109 28.42 22.67 16.79
C LEU A 109 27.27 22.03 17.58
N SER A 110 26.96 22.56 18.76
CA SER A 110 25.83 22.09 19.58
C SER A 110 24.49 22.37 18.89
N TRP A 111 24.36 23.56 18.28
CA TRP A 111 23.20 23.89 17.48
C TRP A 111 23.10 23.02 16.21
N LEU A 112 24.22 22.74 15.52
CA LEU A 112 24.22 21.82 14.38
C LEU A 112 23.74 20.41 14.77
N LEU A 113 24.11 19.93 15.95
CA LEU A 113 23.61 18.65 16.47
C LEU A 113 22.10 18.69 16.77
N LEU A 114 21.60 19.78 17.36
CA LEU A 114 20.14 19.96 17.54
C LEU A 114 19.41 20.01 16.21
N TRP A 115 19.97 20.71 15.22
CA TRP A 115 19.42 20.78 13.88
C TRP A 115 19.35 19.39 13.25
N PHE A 116 20.43 18.60 13.33
CA PHE A 116 20.45 17.22 12.88
C PHE A 116 19.34 16.38 13.51
N VAL A 117 19.16 16.46 14.84
CA VAL A 117 18.08 15.74 15.54
C VAL A 117 16.70 16.19 15.02
N CYS A 118 16.47 17.49 14.87
CA CYS A 118 15.21 17.99 14.30
C CYS A 118 15.00 17.55 12.85
N THR A 119 16.06 17.44 12.04
CA THR A 119 15.97 16.96 10.66
C THR A 119 15.58 15.49 10.60
N VAL A 120 16.22 14.63 11.41
CA VAL A 120 15.87 13.21 11.51
C VAL A 120 14.41 13.03 11.92
N LEU A 121 13.91 13.87 12.82
CA LEU A 121 12.51 13.82 13.25
C LEU A 121 11.53 14.24 12.15
N LEU A 122 11.84 15.28 11.38
CA LEU A 122 10.86 15.95 10.50
C LEU A 122 10.87 15.47 9.05
N ALA A 123 11.98 14.92 8.57
CA ALA A 123 12.20 14.72 7.14
C ALA A 123 11.67 13.38 6.59
N VAL A 124 11.08 12.52 7.42
CA VAL A 124 10.74 11.14 7.04
C VAL A 124 9.38 11.03 6.35
N CYS A 125 9.25 10.11 5.38
CA CYS A 125 8.06 9.96 4.53
C CYS A 125 7.66 11.27 3.82
N LEU A 126 8.64 12.08 3.43
CA LEU A 126 8.42 13.25 2.58
C LEU A 126 8.82 12.94 1.14
N PRO A 127 8.09 13.48 0.15
CA PRO A 127 8.55 13.51 -1.24
C PRO A 127 9.94 14.16 -1.34
N GLU A 128 10.77 13.69 -2.27
CA GLU A 128 12.15 14.18 -2.42
C GLU A 128 12.23 15.72 -2.55
N GLY A 129 11.28 16.32 -3.27
CA GLY A 129 11.17 17.77 -3.46
C GLY A 129 11.03 18.57 -2.17
N ASN A 130 10.50 17.95 -1.11
CA ASN A 130 10.20 18.61 0.16
C ASN A 130 11.28 18.47 1.23
N VAL A 131 12.28 17.62 1.00
CA VAL A 131 13.35 17.37 1.97
C VAL A 131 14.09 18.67 2.31
N ALA A 132 14.35 19.54 1.33
CA ALA A 132 14.98 20.84 1.55
C ALA A 132 14.14 21.75 2.46
N GLY A 133 12.81 21.74 2.28
CA GLY A 133 11.86 22.45 3.13
C GLY A 133 11.89 21.93 4.57
N ALA A 134 11.94 20.61 4.76
CA ALA A 134 12.03 19.98 6.08
C ALA A 134 13.34 20.32 6.79
N VAL A 135 14.46 20.30 6.06
CA VAL A 135 15.78 20.68 6.57
C VAL A 135 15.78 22.16 7.00
N ALA A 136 15.15 23.05 6.24
CA ALA A 136 15.00 24.46 6.61
C ALA A 136 14.07 24.66 7.82
N ALA A 137 12.94 23.94 7.89
CA ALA A 137 12.03 23.96 9.03
C ALA A 137 12.73 23.45 10.30
N ALA A 138 13.51 22.38 10.21
CA ALA A 138 14.35 21.86 11.29
C ALA A 138 15.41 22.88 11.75
N ALA A 139 16.00 23.64 10.82
CA ALA A 139 16.96 24.70 11.15
C ALA A 139 16.30 25.82 11.95
N LEU A 140 15.09 26.23 11.55
CA LEU A 140 14.29 27.23 12.27
C LEU A 140 13.90 26.71 13.67
N CYS A 141 13.33 25.51 13.76
CA CYS A 141 12.90 24.90 15.02
C CYS A 141 14.07 24.77 16.01
N SER A 142 15.21 24.24 15.56
CA SER A 142 16.40 24.09 16.40
C SER A 142 17.00 25.43 16.83
N ALA A 143 16.96 26.47 15.98
CA ALA A 143 17.43 27.81 16.32
C ALA A 143 16.52 28.50 17.35
N VAL A 144 15.20 28.40 17.20
CA VAL A 144 14.22 28.93 18.16
C VAL A 144 14.33 28.21 19.50
N PHE A 145 14.47 26.88 19.49
CA PHE A 145 14.67 26.08 20.69
C PHE A 145 15.98 26.45 21.41
N ALA A 146 17.09 26.59 20.68
CA ALA A 146 18.35 27.06 21.25
C ALA A 146 18.20 28.46 21.88
N LEU A 147 17.51 29.38 21.21
CA LEU A 147 17.24 30.72 21.75
C LEU A 147 16.37 30.70 23.01
N LEU A 148 15.38 29.81 23.08
CA LEU A 148 14.57 29.59 24.29
C LEU A 148 15.45 29.14 25.45
N LEU A 149 16.26 28.09 25.27
CA LEU A 149 17.18 27.57 26.30
C LEU A 149 18.13 28.67 26.81
N LYS A 150 18.69 29.45 25.89
CA LYS A 150 19.55 30.59 26.22
C LYS A 150 18.83 31.64 27.04
N SER A 151 17.55 31.91 26.72
CA SER A 151 16.74 32.91 27.39
C SER A 151 16.29 32.46 28.78
N ILE A 152 15.99 31.16 28.97
CA ILE A 152 15.71 30.56 30.28
C ILE A 152 16.94 30.73 31.17
N TRP A 153 18.11 30.35 30.68
CA TRP A 153 19.36 30.48 31.44
C TRP A 153 19.71 31.94 31.75
N ALA A 154 19.57 32.84 30.77
CA ALA A 154 19.76 34.27 30.95
C ALA A 154 18.86 34.82 32.07
N TYR A 155 17.58 34.45 32.05
CA TYR A 155 16.58 34.99 32.97
C TYR A 155 16.73 34.46 34.41
N PHE A 156 16.95 33.14 34.57
CA PHE A 156 16.98 32.48 35.88
C PHE A 156 18.38 32.41 36.48
N CYS A 157 19.39 32.00 35.70
CA CYS A 157 20.75 31.79 36.20
C CYS A 157 21.57 33.08 36.19
N HIS A 158 21.53 33.84 35.09
CA HIS A 158 22.28 35.10 34.96
C HIS A 158 21.49 36.34 35.42
N LYS A 159 20.20 36.18 35.77
CA LYS A 159 19.29 37.25 36.21
C LYS A 159 19.19 38.43 35.23
N ALA A 160 19.44 38.19 33.94
CA ALA A 160 19.33 39.17 32.85
C ALA A 160 17.85 39.38 32.45
N ARG A 161 17.07 39.99 33.35
CA ARG A 161 15.61 40.20 33.20
C ARG A 161 15.27 41.42 32.34
N THR A 162 15.80 41.49 31.13
CA THR A 162 15.45 42.55 30.19
C THR A 162 14.09 42.28 29.55
N LYS A 163 13.40 43.33 29.08
CA LYS A 163 12.15 43.20 28.32
C LYS A 163 12.31 42.28 27.10
N THR A 164 13.48 42.34 26.46
CA THR A 164 13.84 41.45 25.35
C THR A 164 13.86 39.99 25.77
N VAL A 165 14.57 39.63 26.84
CA VAL A 165 14.66 38.23 27.29
C VAL A 165 13.28 37.72 27.66
N ALA A 166 12.45 38.53 28.34
CA ALA A 166 11.07 38.16 28.65
C ALA A 166 10.20 37.96 27.39
N ALA A 167 10.31 38.85 26.40
CA ALA A 167 9.57 38.71 25.13
C ALA A 167 10.00 37.47 24.34
N VAL A 168 11.31 37.19 24.28
CA VAL A 168 11.84 35.99 23.61
C VAL A 168 11.42 34.73 24.34
N LEU A 169 11.41 34.71 25.68
CA LEU A 169 10.88 33.59 26.46
C LEU A 169 9.42 33.28 26.12
N LEU A 170 8.57 34.30 26.01
CA LEU A 170 7.16 34.12 25.66
C LEU A 170 6.99 33.62 24.22
N LEU A 171 7.63 34.28 23.25
CA LEU A 171 7.46 33.95 21.82
C LEU A 171 8.09 32.61 21.46
N ALA A 172 9.35 32.38 21.86
CA ALA A 172 10.03 31.10 21.62
C ALA A 172 9.40 29.97 22.45
N GLY A 173 8.91 30.28 23.66
CA GLY A 173 8.17 29.32 24.48
C GLY A 173 6.86 28.89 23.83
N ALA A 174 6.07 29.84 23.32
CA ALA A 174 4.84 29.54 22.58
C ALA A 174 5.12 28.74 21.30
N PHE A 175 6.16 29.09 20.54
CA PHE A 175 6.57 28.35 19.35
C PHE A 175 6.99 26.91 19.68
N VAL A 176 7.87 26.72 20.68
CA VAL A 176 8.32 25.38 21.08
C VAL A 176 7.16 24.56 21.63
N PHE A 177 6.24 25.18 22.40
CA PHE A 177 5.02 24.51 22.84
C PHE A 177 4.17 24.03 21.66
N ALA A 178 3.95 24.89 20.65
CA ALA A 178 3.25 24.50 19.43
C ALA A 178 3.96 23.36 18.69
N ALA A 179 5.29 23.38 18.59
CA ALA A 179 6.08 22.31 17.98
C ALA A 179 5.97 20.98 18.76
N VAL A 180 5.94 21.02 20.10
CA VAL A 180 5.70 19.83 20.92
C VAL A 180 4.29 19.29 20.70
N VAL A 181 3.27 20.15 20.69
CA VAL A 181 1.88 19.74 20.39
C VAL A 181 1.78 19.13 18.99
N PHE A 182 2.46 19.74 18.01
CA PHE A 182 2.54 19.21 16.64
C PHE A 182 3.12 17.80 16.59
N LEU A 183 4.26 17.56 17.25
CA LEU A 183 4.89 16.24 17.29
C LEU A 183 4.09 15.21 18.12
N ALA A 184 3.45 15.64 19.21
CA ALA A 184 2.66 14.78 20.08
C ALA A 184 1.27 14.43 19.51
N GLY A 185 0.71 15.27 18.65
CA GLY A 185 -0.59 15.04 18.01
C GLY A 185 -0.56 13.92 16.97
N GLN A 186 -1.74 13.48 16.51
CA GLN A 186 -1.86 12.47 15.45
C GLN A 186 -1.76 13.05 14.04
N GLY A 187 -1.74 14.38 13.89
CA GLY A 187 -1.68 15.08 12.61
C GLY A 187 -3.00 15.78 12.27
N PHE A 188 -3.33 15.81 10.98
CA PHE A 188 -4.40 16.65 10.42
C PHE A 188 -5.38 15.80 9.61
N GLU A 189 -6.65 16.21 9.63
CA GLU A 189 -7.71 15.52 8.88
C GLU A 189 -7.62 15.86 7.38
N ASP A 190 -7.63 14.83 6.54
CA ASP A 190 -7.76 14.94 5.09
C ASP A 190 -9.25 14.85 4.73
N THR A 191 -9.75 15.74 3.88
CA THR A 191 -11.17 15.78 3.51
C THR A 191 -11.49 15.01 2.24
N TYR A 192 -10.49 14.70 1.40
CA TYR A 192 -10.67 14.08 0.08
C TYR A 192 -11.46 12.76 0.12
N ILE A 193 -11.29 11.93 1.17
CA ILE A 193 -12.03 10.66 1.32
C ILE A 193 -13.54 10.92 1.31
N ASN A 194 -14.00 11.89 2.11
CA ASN A 194 -15.42 12.23 2.17
C ASN A 194 -15.89 12.87 0.86
N THR A 195 -15.11 13.80 0.31
CA THR A 195 -15.42 14.45 -0.97
C THR A 195 -15.61 13.42 -2.09
N TYR A 196 -14.73 12.42 -2.18
CA TYR A 196 -14.77 11.40 -3.23
C TYR A 196 -15.95 10.44 -3.02
N LEU A 197 -16.22 10.06 -1.77
CA LEU A 197 -17.40 9.26 -1.44
C LEU A 197 -18.71 9.99 -1.82
N GLU A 198 -18.78 11.30 -1.59
CA GLU A 198 -19.92 12.14 -1.98
C GLU A 198 -20.06 12.23 -3.50
N MET A 199 -18.97 12.43 -4.25
CA MET A 199 -18.99 12.41 -5.71
C MET A 199 -19.50 11.06 -6.24
N GLY A 200 -18.97 9.95 -5.74
CA GLY A 200 -19.41 8.61 -6.14
C GLY A 200 -20.88 8.35 -5.81
N ALA A 201 -21.37 8.86 -4.67
CA ALA A 201 -22.79 8.78 -4.33
C ALA A 201 -23.67 9.62 -5.27
N GLN A 202 -23.22 10.82 -5.67
CA GLN A 202 -23.91 11.68 -6.61
C GLN A 202 -23.97 11.06 -8.02
N GLN A 203 -22.87 10.48 -8.51
CA GLN A 203 -22.82 9.76 -9.78
C GLN A 203 -23.87 8.64 -9.83
N ARG A 204 -23.95 7.83 -8.75
CA ARG A 204 -24.94 6.76 -8.60
C ARG A 204 -26.39 7.27 -8.52
N ALA A 205 -26.62 8.40 -7.85
CA ALA A 205 -27.95 9.00 -7.77
C ALA A 205 -28.40 9.59 -9.12
N GLY A 206 -27.46 10.11 -9.92
CA GLY A 206 -27.71 10.63 -11.27
C GLY A 206 -28.08 9.52 -12.26
N SER A 207 -27.34 8.41 -12.26
CA SER A 207 -27.60 7.25 -13.13
C SER A 207 -28.93 6.53 -12.79
N GLY A 208 -29.35 6.56 -11.52
CA GLY A 208 -30.61 5.96 -11.05
C GLY A 208 -31.90 6.55 -11.64
N ARG A 209 -31.86 7.70 -12.36
CA ARG A 209 -33.04 8.29 -13.00
C ARG A 209 -33.40 7.61 -14.33
N ALA A 210 -32.45 6.93 -14.98
CA ALA A 210 -32.68 6.08 -16.15
C ALA A 210 -33.07 4.63 -15.77
N GLY A 211 -32.51 4.10 -14.66
CA GLY A 211 -32.71 2.70 -14.22
C GLY A 211 -34.06 2.34 -13.58
N ARG A 212 -35.01 3.27 -13.43
CA ARG A 212 -36.32 2.99 -12.79
C ARG A 212 -37.27 2.15 -13.65
N LYS A 213 -36.94 1.89 -14.93
CA LYS A 213 -37.73 1.01 -15.81
C LYS A 213 -37.24 -0.44 -15.89
N ASP A 214 -36.01 -0.74 -15.46
CA ASP A 214 -35.43 -2.07 -15.62
C ASP A 214 -35.53 -2.98 -14.38
N VAL A 215 -36.06 -2.47 -13.27
CA VAL A 215 -36.31 -3.28 -12.05
C VAL A 215 -37.38 -4.36 -12.28
N GLU A 216 -38.24 -4.23 -13.29
CA GLU A 216 -39.22 -5.25 -13.67
C GLU A 216 -38.66 -6.31 -14.65
N ALA A 217 -37.43 -6.16 -15.14
CA ALA A 217 -36.89 -6.96 -16.24
C ALA A 217 -35.52 -7.61 -15.94
N GLY A 218 -35.22 -8.03 -14.71
CA GLY A 218 -34.13 -8.97 -14.41
C GLY A 218 -32.72 -8.61 -14.92
N LYS A 219 -32.47 -7.35 -15.30
CA LYS A 219 -31.16 -6.86 -15.77
C LYS A 219 -30.31 -6.52 -14.55
N GLN A 220 -29.09 -7.08 -14.48
CA GLN A 220 -28.09 -6.78 -13.46
C GLN A 220 -27.57 -5.34 -13.61
N GLY A 221 -28.37 -4.35 -13.18
CA GLY A 221 -27.87 -3.04 -12.78
C GLY A 221 -27.38 -3.09 -11.33
N LEU A 222 -26.48 -2.16 -10.96
CA LEU A 222 -25.91 -1.97 -9.62
C LEU A 222 -26.97 -2.00 -8.51
N GLY A 223 -27.18 -3.17 -7.92
CA GLY A 223 -28.08 -3.34 -6.77
C GLY A 223 -27.28 -3.32 -5.47
N GLN A 224 -27.80 -2.61 -4.47
CA GLN A 224 -27.43 -2.87 -3.08
C GLN A 224 -27.81 -4.32 -2.73
N LEU A 225 -27.08 -4.93 -1.79
CA LEU A 225 -27.50 -6.23 -1.24
C LEU A 225 -28.96 -6.16 -0.79
N THR A 226 -29.75 -7.16 -1.16
CA THR A 226 -31.08 -7.35 -0.60
C THR A 226 -30.97 -7.52 0.92
N ALA A 227 -32.06 -7.28 1.67
CA ALA A 227 -32.04 -7.46 3.13
C ALA A 227 -31.61 -8.89 3.54
N GLN A 228 -31.92 -9.90 2.73
CA GLN A 228 -31.51 -11.28 2.95
C GLN A 228 -30.02 -11.49 2.67
N GLU A 229 -29.50 -11.01 1.54
CA GLU A 229 -28.07 -11.08 1.23
C GLU A 229 -27.24 -10.32 2.27
N LYS A 230 -27.69 -9.12 2.67
CA LYS A 230 -27.07 -8.34 3.75
C LYS A 230 -27.03 -9.11 5.06
N ALA A 231 -28.13 -9.75 5.45
CA ALA A 231 -28.15 -10.58 6.65
C ALA A 231 -27.17 -11.76 6.55
N GLY A 232 -27.06 -12.39 5.37
CA GLY A 232 -26.08 -13.44 5.10
C GLY A 232 -24.64 -12.94 5.24
N VAL A 233 -24.30 -11.78 4.68
CA VAL A 233 -22.95 -11.21 4.80
C VAL A 233 -22.64 -10.79 6.24
N LEU A 234 -23.61 -10.21 6.96
CA LEU A 234 -23.45 -9.89 8.38
C LEU A 234 -23.20 -11.16 9.22
N GLN A 235 -23.79 -12.30 8.83
CA GLN A 235 -23.50 -13.57 9.47
C GLN A 235 -22.06 -14.04 9.19
N GLU A 236 -21.50 -13.78 8.00
CA GLU A 236 -20.10 -14.09 7.68
C GLU A 236 -19.08 -13.23 8.46
N LEU A 237 -19.50 -12.13 9.10
CA LEU A 237 -18.63 -11.32 9.97
C LEU A 237 -18.43 -11.95 11.35
N GLU A 238 -19.40 -12.74 11.80
CA GLU A 238 -19.37 -13.43 13.08
C GLU A 238 -18.45 -14.65 13.02
N ASP A 239 -18.16 -15.26 14.18
CA ASP A 239 -17.45 -16.54 14.20
C ASP A 239 -18.32 -17.64 13.59
N GLY A 240 -17.69 -18.51 12.79
CA GLY A 240 -18.34 -19.63 12.15
C GLY A 240 -18.76 -20.74 13.13
N PRO A 241 -19.41 -21.80 12.63
CA PRO A 241 -20.06 -22.79 13.47
C PRO A 241 -19.10 -23.76 14.20
N TYR A 242 -17.81 -23.76 13.87
CA TYR A 242 -16.86 -24.73 14.41
C TYR A 242 -16.13 -24.21 15.64
N THR A 243 -15.84 -25.11 16.59
CA THR A 243 -15.02 -24.76 17.76
C THR A 243 -13.56 -24.64 17.33
N VAL A 244 -12.97 -23.48 17.56
CA VAL A 244 -11.56 -23.22 17.25
C VAL A 244 -10.66 -23.84 18.32
N MET A 245 -9.69 -24.64 17.87
CA MET A 245 -8.56 -25.09 18.66
C MET A 245 -7.30 -24.34 18.21
N ALA A 246 -6.37 -24.11 19.12
CA ALA A 246 -5.08 -23.50 18.84
C ALA A 246 -3.94 -24.36 19.40
N ALA A 247 -2.83 -24.45 18.68
CA ALA A 247 -1.62 -25.14 19.15
C ALA A 247 -0.36 -24.39 18.68
N ALA A 248 0.53 -24.08 19.62
CA ALA A 248 1.88 -23.64 19.29
C ALA A 248 2.72 -24.85 18.88
N TYR A 249 3.57 -24.68 17.87
CA TYR A 249 4.58 -25.66 17.49
C TYR A 249 5.96 -25.02 17.46
N GLY A 250 6.97 -25.78 17.83
CA GLY A 250 8.32 -25.26 18.00
C GLY A 250 9.25 -26.24 18.71
N THR A 251 10.45 -25.77 19.04
CA THR A 251 11.48 -26.55 19.75
C THR A 251 11.47 -26.33 21.27
N GLY A 252 10.58 -25.47 21.77
CA GLY A 252 10.47 -25.12 23.17
C GLY A 252 9.83 -26.23 23.99
N SER A 253 10.24 -26.35 25.26
CA SER A 253 9.69 -27.35 26.19
C SER A 253 8.21 -27.14 26.55
N GLY A 254 7.61 -26.01 26.16
CA GLY A 254 6.21 -25.67 26.38
C GLY A 254 5.32 -25.77 25.13
N ASP A 255 5.88 -26.11 23.97
CA ASP A 255 5.12 -26.19 22.72
C ASP A 255 4.22 -27.44 22.69
N ALA A 256 3.00 -27.28 22.21
CA ALA A 256 2.05 -28.39 22.11
C ALA A 256 2.48 -29.42 21.05
N LEU A 257 3.22 -28.97 20.04
CA LEU A 257 3.71 -29.75 18.92
C LEU A 257 5.23 -29.55 18.76
N GLY A 258 6.01 -30.56 19.13
CA GLY A 258 7.48 -30.51 19.00
C GLY A 258 7.96 -30.56 17.55
N SER A 259 8.82 -29.62 17.16
CA SER A 259 9.36 -29.47 15.80
C SER A 259 10.88 -29.66 15.71
N GLY A 260 11.40 -29.64 14.48
CA GLY A 260 12.84 -29.65 14.21
C GLY A 260 13.39 -28.25 13.93
N THR A 261 14.64 -28.21 13.46
CA THR A 261 15.31 -26.99 12.99
C THR A 261 15.66 -27.09 11.51
N VAL A 262 15.93 -25.94 10.89
CA VAL A 262 16.35 -25.80 9.50
C VAL A 262 17.58 -24.88 9.40
N ASN A 263 18.46 -25.17 8.45
CA ASN A 263 19.58 -24.30 8.12
C ASN A 263 19.19 -23.34 6.98
N ILE A 264 19.08 -22.04 7.29
CA ILE A 264 18.83 -20.97 6.31
C ILE A 264 20.04 -20.07 6.08
N SER A 265 21.19 -20.35 6.69
CA SER A 265 22.42 -19.55 6.58
C SER A 265 22.97 -19.41 5.15
N ARG A 266 22.42 -20.15 4.19
CA ARG A 266 22.74 -20.05 2.76
C ARG A 266 21.98 -18.94 2.04
N PHE A 267 20.87 -18.50 2.62
CA PHE A 267 19.93 -17.53 2.05
C PHE A 267 19.90 -16.23 2.85
N ALA A 268 20.29 -16.31 4.13
CA ALA A 268 20.22 -15.20 5.07
C ALA A 268 21.52 -15.09 5.86
N GLN A 269 21.94 -13.86 6.15
CA GLN A 269 23.17 -13.58 6.90
C GLN A 269 22.94 -12.52 7.98
N ASN A 270 23.34 -12.84 9.22
CA ASN A 270 23.47 -11.85 10.29
C ASN A 270 24.74 -11.02 10.06
N GLU A 271 24.63 -9.69 10.08
CA GLU A 271 25.77 -8.78 9.93
C GLU A 271 25.92 -7.83 11.12
N GLY A 272 27.16 -7.43 11.40
CA GLY A 272 27.48 -6.39 12.36
C GLY A 272 27.10 -6.71 13.82
N ILE A 273 26.96 -5.64 14.60
CA ILE A 273 26.62 -5.72 16.04
C ILE A 273 25.17 -6.15 16.22
N ASP A 274 24.26 -5.69 15.37
CA ASP A 274 22.83 -5.98 15.46
C ASP A 274 22.56 -7.47 15.20
N GLY A 275 23.18 -8.06 14.17
CA GLY A 275 23.10 -9.50 13.92
C GLY A 275 23.63 -10.35 15.09
N PHE A 276 24.73 -9.92 15.72
CA PHE A 276 25.26 -10.57 16.92
C PHE A 276 24.29 -10.49 18.13
N LEU A 277 23.70 -9.31 18.37
CA LEU A 277 22.74 -9.11 19.45
C LEU A 277 21.46 -9.93 19.22
N LYS A 278 20.96 -9.96 17.98
CA LYS A 278 19.81 -10.76 17.57
C LYS A 278 20.04 -12.25 17.81
N GLU A 279 21.14 -12.81 17.29
CA GLU A 279 21.47 -14.22 17.48
C GLU A 279 21.57 -14.58 18.97
N ARG A 280 22.17 -13.70 19.78
CA ARG A 280 22.28 -13.90 21.22
C ARG A 280 20.92 -13.83 21.93
N TYR A 281 20.02 -12.96 21.50
CA TYR A 281 18.67 -12.81 22.02
C TYR A 281 17.81 -14.02 21.68
N GLN A 282 17.80 -14.41 20.40
CA GLN A 282 17.02 -15.54 19.88
C GLN A 282 17.50 -16.88 20.42
N GLY A 283 18.80 -16.99 20.69
CA GLY A 283 19.40 -18.20 21.29
C GLY A 283 19.69 -19.32 20.29
N TYR A 284 19.63 -19.04 18.98
CA TYR A 284 19.96 -19.98 17.91
C TYR A 284 20.66 -19.27 16.74
N PRO A 285 21.63 -19.92 16.06
CA PRO A 285 22.22 -19.43 14.82
C PRO A 285 21.31 -19.70 13.61
N LEU A 286 21.57 -19.02 12.49
CA LEU A 286 20.84 -19.26 11.23
C LEU A 286 21.06 -20.67 10.63
N THR A 287 21.98 -21.45 11.19
CA THR A 287 22.17 -22.87 10.81
C THR A 287 21.18 -23.82 11.47
N GLU A 288 20.49 -23.39 12.53
CA GLU A 288 19.60 -24.20 13.36
C GLU A 288 18.33 -23.45 13.74
N VAL A 289 17.74 -22.74 12.76
CA VAL A 289 16.50 -21.97 12.96
C VAL A 289 15.35 -22.92 13.33
N PRO A 290 14.61 -22.68 14.42
CA PRO A 290 13.43 -23.47 14.76
C PRO A 290 12.34 -23.39 13.68
N LEU A 291 11.70 -24.51 13.39
CA LEU A 291 10.44 -24.52 12.65
C LEU A 291 9.31 -24.26 13.64
N SER A 292 8.87 -23.01 13.77
CA SER A 292 7.92 -22.59 14.80
C SER A 292 6.77 -21.75 14.27
N GLY A 293 5.68 -21.71 15.05
CA GLY A 293 4.53 -20.88 14.76
C GLY A 293 3.31 -21.27 15.57
N MET A 294 2.15 -20.78 15.13
CA MET A 294 0.85 -21.06 15.72
C MET A 294 -0.09 -21.64 14.68
N VAL A 295 -0.85 -22.67 15.03
CA VAL A 295 -1.91 -23.23 14.20
C VAL A 295 -3.27 -23.07 14.86
N TRP A 296 -4.27 -22.61 14.10
CA TRP A 296 -5.68 -22.61 14.46
C TRP A 296 -6.43 -23.58 13.54
N TYR A 297 -7.29 -24.42 14.11
CA TYR A 297 -8.00 -25.44 13.36
C TYR A 297 -9.36 -25.77 14.00
N PRO A 298 -10.36 -26.19 13.21
CA PRO A 298 -11.64 -26.61 13.72
C PRO A 298 -11.54 -27.97 14.42
N LYS A 299 -12.19 -28.08 15.58
CA LYS A 299 -12.19 -29.31 16.36
C LYS A 299 -12.98 -30.42 15.68
N GLU A 300 -14.14 -30.11 15.11
CA GLU A 300 -15.15 -31.07 14.70
C GLU A 300 -14.93 -31.69 13.32
N VAL A 301 -14.08 -31.08 12.50
CA VAL A 301 -13.95 -31.45 11.09
C VAL A 301 -12.52 -31.74 10.64
N PHE A 302 -12.39 -32.46 9.54
CA PHE A 302 -11.14 -32.97 8.97
C PHE A 302 -11.04 -32.62 7.48
N ARG A 303 -9.83 -32.79 6.91
CA ARG A 303 -9.51 -32.46 5.51
C ARG A 303 -9.90 -31.03 5.13
N CYS A 304 -9.50 -30.09 5.97
CA CYS A 304 -9.75 -28.67 5.77
C CYS A 304 -8.79 -28.05 4.75
N PRO A 305 -9.26 -27.11 3.90
CA PRO A 305 -8.37 -26.19 3.20
C PRO A 305 -7.44 -25.49 4.20
N THR A 306 -6.18 -25.27 3.81
CA THR A 306 -5.17 -24.77 4.75
C THR A 306 -4.47 -23.53 4.23
N LEU A 307 -4.43 -22.48 5.04
CA LEU A 307 -3.72 -21.24 4.80
C LEU A 307 -2.46 -21.17 5.65
N PHE A 308 -1.30 -20.96 5.04
CA PHE A 308 -0.06 -20.60 5.74
C PHE A 308 0.19 -19.10 5.63
N ILE A 309 0.55 -18.42 6.71
CA ILE A 309 0.79 -16.97 6.76
C ILE A 309 2.24 -16.69 7.16
N ALA A 310 2.95 -15.91 6.35
CA ALA A 310 4.30 -15.41 6.63
C ALA A 310 4.26 -13.91 7.02
N HIS A 311 4.87 -13.54 8.14
CA HIS A 311 4.93 -12.12 8.53
C HIS A 311 6.11 -11.39 7.88
N GLY A 312 6.03 -10.07 7.85
CA GLY A 312 7.08 -9.22 7.29
C GLY A 312 8.28 -8.99 8.19
N ASN A 313 9.16 -8.11 7.75
CA ASN A 313 10.25 -7.60 8.57
C ASN A 313 9.70 -6.64 9.63
N HIS A 314 10.06 -6.88 10.88
CA HIS A 314 9.74 -6.01 12.00
C HIS A 314 10.84 -6.18 13.07
N ASN A 315 10.63 -5.59 14.25
CA ASN A 315 11.56 -5.82 15.36
C ASN A 315 11.57 -7.30 15.80
N TRP A 316 12.73 -7.96 15.75
CA TRP A 316 12.90 -9.39 16.04
C TRP A 316 12.55 -9.81 17.48
N ILE A 317 12.24 -8.89 18.38
CA ILE A 317 11.77 -9.22 19.74
C ILE A 317 10.23 -9.32 19.85
N THR A 318 9.50 -8.96 18.79
CA THR A 318 8.05 -9.10 18.72
C THR A 318 7.69 -10.48 18.13
N ASP A 319 6.77 -11.20 18.75
CA ASP A 319 6.27 -12.47 18.23
C ASP A 319 5.18 -12.24 17.16
N SER A 320 5.53 -11.63 16.03
CA SER A 320 4.53 -11.13 15.06
C SER A 320 3.65 -12.20 14.43
N TYR A 321 4.09 -13.45 14.40
CA TYR A 321 3.25 -14.57 13.96
C TYR A 321 1.98 -14.72 14.82
N LEU A 322 1.97 -14.23 16.07
CA LEU A 322 0.77 -14.20 16.92
C LEU A 322 -0.21 -13.09 16.53
N GLY A 323 0.24 -12.07 15.80
CA GLY A 323 -0.57 -10.92 15.40
C GLY A 323 -1.68 -11.22 14.39
N TYR A 324 -1.68 -12.42 13.79
CA TYR A 324 -2.76 -12.91 12.92
C TYR A 324 -3.78 -13.77 13.67
N GLY A 325 -3.74 -13.83 15.01
CA GLY A 325 -4.67 -14.67 15.77
C GLY A 325 -6.15 -14.35 15.53
N TYR A 326 -6.49 -13.08 15.29
CA TYR A 326 -7.85 -12.66 14.93
C TYR A 326 -8.33 -13.29 13.62
N LEU A 327 -7.42 -13.43 12.65
CA LEU A 327 -7.69 -13.98 11.32
C LEU A 327 -7.66 -15.51 11.36
N GLY A 328 -6.67 -16.08 12.06
CA GLY A 328 -6.53 -17.52 12.26
C GLY A 328 -7.72 -18.13 12.96
N ALA A 329 -8.19 -17.52 14.05
CA ALA A 329 -9.39 -17.97 14.75
C ALA A 329 -10.66 -17.81 13.89
N TYR A 330 -10.81 -16.66 13.20
CA TYR A 330 -11.95 -16.40 12.33
C TYR A 330 -12.05 -17.40 11.17
N LEU A 331 -10.97 -17.66 10.45
CA LEU A 331 -10.99 -18.64 9.35
C LEU A 331 -11.16 -20.06 9.89
N ALA A 332 -10.56 -20.39 11.04
CA ALA A 332 -10.71 -21.71 11.64
C ALA A 332 -12.15 -22.01 12.08
N SER A 333 -12.88 -21.01 12.62
CA SER A 333 -14.29 -21.16 12.96
C SER A 333 -15.18 -21.43 11.72
N HIS A 334 -14.66 -21.14 10.52
CA HIS A 334 -15.31 -21.40 9.24
C HIS A 334 -14.75 -22.59 8.47
N GLY A 335 -13.95 -23.45 9.12
CA GLY A 335 -13.56 -24.74 8.55
C GLY A 335 -12.23 -24.74 7.81
N TYR A 336 -11.41 -23.69 7.99
CA TYR A 336 -10.02 -23.65 7.51
C TYR A 336 -9.05 -24.12 8.59
N VAL A 337 -7.88 -24.62 8.19
CA VAL A 337 -6.72 -24.64 9.08
C VAL A 337 -5.86 -23.43 8.74
N VAL A 338 -5.44 -22.67 9.73
CA VAL A 338 -4.55 -21.51 9.53
C VAL A 338 -3.28 -21.72 10.32
N VAL A 339 -2.14 -21.61 9.65
CA VAL A 339 -0.81 -21.70 10.24
C VAL A 339 -0.12 -20.36 10.07
N SER A 340 0.19 -19.68 11.16
CA SER A 340 1.04 -18.48 11.13
C SER A 340 2.47 -18.87 11.51
N VAL A 341 3.40 -18.66 10.60
CA VAL A 341 4.80 -19.09 10.71
C VAL A 341 5.63 -18.01 11.40
N ASP A 342 6.45 -18.43 12.36
CA ASP A 342 7.46 -17.57 12.98
C ASP A 342 8.69 -17.46 12.07
N GLU A 343 8.91 -16.25 11.56
CA GLU A 343 10.02 -15.91 10.69
C GLU A 343 10.95 -14.87 11.32
N ASN A 344 10.96 -14.77 12.66
CA ASN A 344 11.84 -13.85 13.38
C ASN A 344 13.33 -14.06 13.05
N ALA A 345 13.72 -15.27 12.67
CA ALA A 345 15.07 -15.56 12.20
C ALA A 345 15.49 -14.71 10.98
N CYS A 346 14.55 -14.25 10.15
CA CYS A 346 14.80 -13.41 8.99
C CYS A 346 14.72 -11.89 9.28
N ASN A 347 14.23 -11.49 10.45
CA ASN A 347 14.01 -10.07 10.75
C ASN A 347 15.30 -9.29 11.04
N GLY A 348 15.33 -8.02 10.64
CA GLY A 348 16.51 -7.15 10.74
C GLY A 348 17.63 -7.51 9.76
N LEU A 349 17.34 -8.34 8.75
CA LEU A 349 18.27 -8.70 7.69
C LEU A 349 18.01 -7.90 6.42
N SER A 350 18.91 -8.03 5.45
CA SER A 350 18.78 -7.46 4.11
C SER A 350 18.90 -8.57 3.08
N ASN A 351 18.12 -8.48 2.00
CA ASN A 351 18.14 -9.41 0.86
C ASN A 351 17.87 -10.88 1.24
N GLU A 352 16.94 -11.15 2.18
CA GLU A 352 16.69 -12.48 2.76
C GLU A 352 15.36 -13.13 2.37
N ASN A 353 14.61 -12.57 1.43
CA ASN A 353 13.26 -13.06 1.08
C ASN A 353 13.26 -14.49 0.51
N ASP A 354 14.35 -14.94 -0.08
CA ASP A 354 14.55 -16.35 -0.44
C ASP A 354 14.70 -17.26 0.79
N GLY A 355 15.39 -16.81 1.83
CA GLY A 355 15.48 -17.50 3.11
C GLY A 355 14.13 -17.58 3.82
N ARG A 356 13.34 -16.50 3.73
CA ARG A 356 11.96 -16.45 4.20
C ARG A 356 11.07 -17.46 3.46
N ALA A 357 11.14 -17.47 2.13
CA ALA A 357 10.43 -18.45 1.29
C ALA A 357 10.79 -19.90 1.64
N VAL A 358 12.08 -20.20 1.82
CA VAL A 358 12.54 -21.55 2.21
C VAL A 358 12.05 -21.91 3.62
N LEU A 359 12.11 -20.99 4.58
CA LEU A 359 11.63 -21.21 5.93
C LEU A 359 10.13 -21.52 5.95
N LEU A 360 9.32 -20.79 5.16
CA LEU A 360 7.90 -21.07 4.98
C LEU A 360 7.66 -22.50 4.44
N LEU A 361 8.35 -22.88 3.36
CA LEU A 361 8.20 -24.20 2.74
C LEU A 361 8.63 -25.36 3.67
N GLU A 362 9.62 -25.14 4.52
CA GLU A 362 10.05 -26.12 5.53
C GLU A 362 9.03 -26.25 6.67
N ASN A 363 8.38 -25.14 7.06
CA ASN A 363 7.26 -25.17 7.99
C ASN A 363 6.05 -25.92 7.41
N ILE A 364 5.72 -25.73 6.12
CA ILE A 364 4.68 -26.53 5.44
C ILE A 364 5.00 -28.03 5.55
N ARG A 365 6.24 -28.43 5.24
CA ARG A 365 6.68 -29.82 5.38
C ARG A 365 6.50 -30.36 6.80
N GLN A 366 6.80 -29.56 7.81
CA GLN A 366 6.65 -29.95 9.21
C GLN A 366 5.18 -30.10 9.61
N ILE A 367 4.30 -29.21 9.16
CA ILE A 367 2.86 -29.30 9.42
C ILE A 367 2.24 -30.52 8.73
N GLU A 368 2.61 -30.85 7.48
CA GLU A 368 2.14 -32.09 6.83
C GLU A 368 2.59 -33.34 7.60
N ARG A 369 3.78 -33.33 8.21
CA ARG A 369 4.20 -34.44 9.08
C ARG A 369 3.28 -34.60 10.27
N TYR A 370 2.89 -33.51 10.93
CA TYR A 370 1.89 -33.56 12.00
C TYR A 370 0.54 -34.06 11.49
N ASN A 371 0.13 -33.66 10.29
CA ASN A 371 -1.11 -34.11 9.66
C ASN A 371 -1.16 -35.63 9.45
N ARG A 372 0.00 -36.26 9.23
CA ARG A 372 0.12 -37.71 8.98
C ARG A 372 0.39 -38.54 10.24
N GLN A 373 0.57 -37.92 11.41
CA GLN A 373 0.89 -38.61 12.67
C GLN A 373 -0.34 -38.80 13.54
N GLU A 374 -0.74 -40.05 13.83
CA GLU A 374 -1.95 -40.37 14.61
C GLU A 374 -2.03 -39.72 16.01
N ARG A 375 -0.88 -39.49 16.64
CA ARG A 375 -0.81 -38.87 17.98
C ARG A 375 -0.85 -37.35 17.94
N SER A 376 -0.79 -36.75 16.75
CA SER A 376 -0.83 -35.31 16.59
C SER A 376 -2.27 -34.80 16.71
N PRO A 377 -2.51 -33.67 17.40
CA PRO A 377 -3.79 -32.96 17.33
C PRO A 377 -4.20 -32.55 15.90
N LEU A 378 -3.23 -32.46 14.97
CA LEU A 378 -3.48 -32.14 13.57
C LEU A 378 -3.73 -33.37 12.69
N TYR A 379 -3.79 -34.58 13.25
CA TYR A 379 -3.95 -35.79 12.45
C TYR A 379 -5.19 -35.70 11.54
N LYS A 380 -4.97 -35.80 10.22
CA LYS A 380 -5.97 -35.69 9.15
C LYS A 380 -6.75 -34.36 9.12
N LYS A 381 -6.31 -33.33 9.83
CA LYS A 381 -6.99 -32.03 9.84
C LYS A 381 -6.82 -31.27 8.52
N ILE A 382 -5.72 -31.48 7.81
CA ILE A 382 -5.35 -30.70 6.62
C ILE A 382 -5.58 -31.51 5.35
N ASP A 383 -6.17 -30.88 4.33
CA ASP A 383 -6.17 -31.37 2.96
C ASP A 383 -4.91 -30.88 2.23
N GLU A 384 -3.90 -31.74 2.16
CA GLU A 384 -2.58 -31.44 1.55
C GLU A 384 -2.68 -31.12 0.04
N GLY A 385 -3.80 -31.45 -0.60
CA GLY A 385 -4.13 -31.10 -1.98
C GLY A 385 -4.65 -29.68 -2.17
N ASN A 386 -4.85 -28.91 -1.09
CA ASN A 386 -5.64 -27.68 -1.11
C ASN A 386 -5.03 -26.60 -0.19
N LEU A 387 -3.81 -26.17 -0.55
CA LEU A 387 -3.03 -25.22 0.24
C LEU A 387 -3.08 -23.81 -0.36
N ALA A 388 -3.09 -22.81 0.51
CA ALA A 388 -2.88 -21.40 0.16
C ALA A 388 -1.78 -20.79 1.01
N LEU A 389 -1.11 -19.78 0.46
CA LEU A 389 -0.13 -18.97 1.17
C LEU A 389 -0.62 -17.53 1.28
N ALA A 390 -0.46 -16.92 2.43
CA ALA A 390 -0.57 -15.48 2.62
C ALA A 390 0.70 -14.91 3.21
N GLY A 391 0.96 -13.63 2.96
CA GLY A 391 2.19 -13.00 3.40
C GLY A 391 2.03 -11.51 3.55
N HIS A 392 2.61 -10.94 4.60
CA HIS A 392 2.56 -9.49 4.86
C HIS A 392 3.93 -8.84 4.62
N SER A 393 3.99 -7.70 3.91
CA SER A 393 5.23 -6.96 3.69
C SER A 393 6.27 -7.83 2.98
N ARG A 394 7.47 -7.99 3.54
CA ARG A 394 8.46 -8.96 3.04
C ARG A 394 7.94 -10.41 2.98
N GLY A 395 7.04 -10.79 3.88
CA GLY A 395 6.35 -12.08 3.82
C GLY A 395 5.46 -12.22 2.58
N GLY A 396 4.89 -11.11 2.09
CA GLY A 396 4.07 -11.09 0.87
C GLY A 396 4.89 -11.29 -0.41
N GLU A 397 6.13 -10.80 -0.45
CA GLU A 397 7.09 -11.15 -1.51
C GLU A 397 7.56 -12.61 -1.38
N ALA A 398 7.78 -13.07 -0.14
CA ALA A 398 8.24 -14.42 0.14
C ALA A 398 7.25 -15.50 -0.30
N ILE A 399 5.93 -15.27 -0.26
CA ILE A 399 4.96 -16.27 -0.74
C ILE A 399 5.02 -16.46 -2.26
N ALA A 400 5.27 -15.41 -3.03
CA ALA A 400 5.46 -15.50 -4.48
C ALA A 400 6.76 -16.26 -4.79
N THR A 401 7.84 -15.91 -4.08
CA THR A 401 9.13 -16.62 -4.16
C THR A 401 9.00 -18.09 -3.74
N ALA A 402 8.22 -18.40 -2.70
CA ALA A 402 7.97 -19.75 -2.21
C ALA A 402 7.18 -20.56 -3.24
N TYR A 403 6.18 -19.97 -3.90
CA TYR A 403 5.45 -20.64 -4.98
C TYR A 403 6.37 -20.96 -6.17
N LEU A 404 7.25 -20.03 -6.56
CA LEU A 404 8.27 -20.29 -7.58
C LEU A 404 9.19 -21.44 -7.16
N PHE A 405 9.77 -21.39 -5.95
CA PHE A 405 10.65 -22.43 -5.43
C PHE A 405 9.96 -23.79 -5.29
N ASN A 406 8.67 -23.78 -5.01
CA ASN A 406 7.85 -24.99 -4.90
C ASN A 406 7.80 -25.77 -6.23
N GLY A 407 7.89 -25.09 -7.38
CA GLY A 407 7.93 -25.70 -8.71
C GLY A 407 9.34 -26.00 -9.24
N LEU A 408 10.40 -25.64 -8.53
CA LEU A 408 11.78 -25.84 -8.94
C LEU A 408 12.41 -27.06 -8.25
N ASP A 409 13.33 -27.73 -8.93
CA ASP A 409 14.13 -28.83 -8.37
C ASP A 409 15.43 -28.36 -7.71
N TYR A 410 15.85 -27.11 -7.98
CA TYR A 410 17.09 -26.54 -7.48
C TYR A 410 16.93 -25.04 -7.17
N TYR A 411 17.68 -24.56 -6.20
CA TYR A 411 17.76 -23.15 -5.86
C TYR A 411 18.41 -22.34 -6.99
N PRO A 412 17.80 -21.22 -7.44
CA PRO A 412 18.31 -20.42 -8.56
C PRO A 412 19.75 -19.93 -8.41
N GLU A 413 20.19 -19.57 -7.20
CA GLU A 413 21.55 -19.05 -7.00
C GLU A 413 22.61 -20.17 -6.83
N ASN A 414 22.19 -21.40 -6.54
CA ASN A 414 23.12 -22.51 -6.33
C ASN A 414 22.50 -23.88 -6.64
N GLY A 415 22.83 -24.42 -7.82
CA GLY A 415 22.39 -25.73 -8.28
C GLY A 415 22.82 -26.94 -7.43
N ASN A 416 23.70 -26.77 -6.43
CA ASN A 416 23.99 -27.83 -5.46
C ASN A 416 22.97 -27.89 -4.31
N CYS A 417 22.04 -26.92 -4.24
CA CYS A 417 20.96 -26.90 -3.28
C CYS A 417 19.68 -27.40 -3.96
N ALA A 418 19.37 -28.68 -3.75
CA ALA A 418 18.17 -29.31 -4.30
C ALA A 418 16.92 -28.92 -3.50
N PHE A 419 15.85 -28.60 -4.22
CA PHE A 419 14.51 -28.41 -3.69
C PHE A 419 13.68 -29.68 -3.85
N ARG A 420 12.80 -29.93 -2.89
CA ARG A 420 11.91 -31.10 -2.81
C ARG A 420 10.60 -30.72 -2.13
N TYR A 421 9.96 -29.66 -2.62
CA TYR A 421 8.75 -29.11 -2.04
C TYR A 421 7.52 -29.66 -2.78
N HIS A 422 7.27 -29.22 -4.02
CA HIS A 422 6.21 -29.75 -4.89
C HIS A 422 4.84 -29.93 -4.20
N PHE A 423 4.51 -29.00 -3.28
CA PHE A 423 3.24 -28.95 -2.56
C PHE A 423 2.10 -28.48 -3.47
N SER A 424 0.86 -28.87 -3.16
CA SER A 424 -0.33 -28.47 -3.93
C SER A 424 -0.84 -27.08 -3.52
N ILE A 425 -0.03 -26.05 -3.77
CA ILE A 425 -0.38 -24.64 -3.51
C ILE A 425 -1.26 -24.13 -4.67
N LYS A 426 -2.46 -23.65 -4.36
CA LYS A 426 -3.44 -23.16 -5.34
C LYS A 426 -3.59 -21.63 -5.35
N SER A 427 -3.37 -20.98 -4.21
CA SER A 427 -3.69 -19.57 -4.03
C SER A 427 -2.65 -18.83 -3.20
N LEU A 428 -2.40 -17.58 -3.58
CA LEU A 428 -1.48 -16.65 -2.93
C LEU A 428 -2.24 -15.38 -2.54
N ALA A 429 -2.06 -14.89 -1.32
CA ALA A 429 -2.68 -13.66 -0.83
C ALA A 429 -1.67 -12.74 -0.14
N ALA A 430 -1.25 -11.69 -0.82
CA ALA A 430 -0.28 -10.73 -0.36
C ALA A 430 -0.97 -9.56 0.38
N ILE A 431 -0.46 -9.19 1.54
CA ILE A 431 -0.92 -8.06 2.36
C ILE A 431 0.21 -7.04 2.42
N ALA A 432 -0.04 -5.82 1.99
CA ALA A 432 0.91 -4.71 1.88
C ALA A 432 2.34 -5.16 1.50
N PRO A 433 2.52 -5.97 0.44
CA PRO A 433 3.76 -6.68 0.22
C PRO A 433 4.88 -5.76 -0.28
N THR A 434 6.13 -6.15 -0.03
CA THR A 434 7.25 -5.68 -0.86
C THR A 434 7.23 -6.43 -2.20
N CYS A 435 8.00 -5.95 -3.17
CA CYS A 435 8.27 -6.65 -4.42
C CYS A 435 9.69 -6.35 -4.89
N GLY A 436 10.35 -7.31 -5.53
CA GLY A 436 11.64 -7.12 -6.19
C GLY A 436 12.88 -7.04 -5.28
N GLN A 437 12.78 -7.32 -3.97
CA GLN A 437 13.97 -7.35 -3.10
C GLN A 437 14.83 -8.60 -3.35
N TYR A 438 14.21 -9.74 -3.63
CA TYR A 438 14.87 -10.93 -4.15
C TYR A 438 14.55 -11.13 -5.63
N ARG A 439 15.59 -11.27 -6.45
CA ARG A 439 15.47 -11.47 -7.91
C ARG A 439 16.21 -12.74 -8.30
N PRO A 440 15.52 -13.90 -8.42
CA PRO A 440 16.16 -15.18 -8.73
C PRO A 440 16.93 -15.11 -10.05
N SER A 441 18.23 -15.39 -10.01
CA SER A 441 19.17 -15.24 -11.13
C SER A 441 19.13 -13.85 -11.79
N GLY A 442 18.83 -12.81 -11.01
CA GLY A 442 18.68 -11.42 -11.47
C GLY A 442 17.42 -11.15 -12.29
N ARG A 443 16.38 -11.99 -12.17
CA ARG A 443 15.10 -11.86 -12.88
C ARG A 443 13.95 -11.65 -11.91
N ASP A 444 12.83 -11.17 -12.44
CA ASP A 444 11.59 -11.00 -11.69
C ASP A 444 10.89 -12.35 -11.45
N VAL A 445 10.04 -12.37 -10.42
CA VAL A 445 9.27 -13.57 -10.04
C VAL A 445 7.99 -13.62 -10.88
N GLU A 446 8.10 -14.24 -12.05
CA GLU A 446 6.97 -14.47 -12.96
C GLU A 446 6.23 -15.76 -12.62
N LEU A 447 4.92 -15.67 -12.36
CA LEU A 447 4.08 -16.80 -11.97
C LEU A 447 3.05 -17.13 -13.05
N LYS A 448 2.65 -18.41 -13.15
CA LYS A 448 1.67 -18.88 -14.11
C LYS A 448 0.61 -19.75 -13.46
N ASP A 449 -0.64 -19.56 -13.88
CA ASP A 449 -1.79 -20.39 -13.51
C ASP A 449 -1.91 -20.63 -11.98
N VAL A 450 -1.90 -19.51 -11.23
CA VAL A 450 -2.07 -19.46 -9.78
C VAL A 450 -3.05 -18.34 -9.42
N ASN A 451 -3.88 -18.57 -8.39
CA ASN A 451 -4.76 -17.51 -7.90
C ASN A 451 -3.96 -16.49 -7.09
N TYR A 452 -4.23 -15.20 -7.25
CA TYR A 452 -3.48 -14.13 -6.58
C TYR A 452 -4.37 -13.01 -6.04
N LEU A 453 -4.31 -12.74 -4.74
CA LEU A 453 -4.93 -11.57 -4.10
C LEU A 453 -3.84 -10.63 -3.59
N VAL A 454 -4.02 -9.33 -3.77
CA VAL A 454 -3.21 -8.33 -3.06
C VAL A 454 -4.07 -7.28 -2.38
N LEU A 455 -3.81 -7.03 -1.09
CA LEU A 455 -4.46 -5.99 -0.27
C LEU A 455 -3.41 -4.95 0.14
N HIS A 456 -3.65 -3.65 -0.01
CA HIS A 456 -2.69 -2.61 0.42
C HIS A 456 -3.39 -1.33 0.85
N GLY A 457 -2.88 -0.69 1.90
CA GLY A 457 -3.35 0.62 2.35
C GLY A 457 -2.69 1.80 1.65
N ALA A 458 -3.47 2.80 1.27
CA ALA A 458 -2.94 4.00 0.63
C ALA A 458 -2.15 4.90 1.58
N ASN A 459 -2.38 4.74 2.89
CA ASN A 459 -1.69 5.44 3.96
C ASN A 459 -0.56 4.60 4.59
N ASP A 460 -0.11 3.55 3.90
CA ASP A 460 1.07 2.78 4.27
C ASP A 460 2.30 3.69 4.34
N GLN A 461 2.97 3.68 5.49
CA GLN A 461 4.13 4.54 5.78
C GLN A 461 5.45 3.76 5.81
N ASP A 462 5.43 2.44 5.61
CA ASP A 462 6.62 1.59 5.47
C ASP A 462 6.85 1.27 3.98
N VAL A 463 5.86 0.67 3.35
CA VAL A 463 5.78 0.41 1.90
C VAL A 463 4.83 1.45 1.28
N PHE A 464 5.31 2.68 1.16
CA PHE A 464 4.52 3.86 0.77
C PHE A 464 4.02 3.87 -0.67
N THR A 465 4.25 2.83 -1.46
CA THR A 465 3.68 2.63 -2.81
C THR A 465 3.00 1.28 -2.87
N PHE A 466 2.03 1.11 -3.78
CA PHE A 466 1.32 -0.17 -3.93
C PHE A 466 2.19 -1.21 -4.67
N MET A 467 3.36 -1.54 -4.12
CA MET A 467 4.39 -2.39 -4.73
C MET A 467 3.87 -3.77 -5.16
N GLY A 468 2.90 -4.32 -4.43
CA GLY A 468 2.30 -5.61 -4.77
C GLY A 468 1.62 -5.69 -6.13
N MET A 469 1.34 -4.54 -6.77
CA MET A 469 0.85 -4.51 -8.15
C MET A 469 1.87 -5.02 -9.15
N GLU A 470 3.17 -4.82 -8.93
CA GLU A 470 4.21 -5.38 -9.81
C GLU A 470 4.11 -6.92 -9.85
N GLN A 471 3.96 -7.55 -8.68
CA GLN A 471 3.76 -9.00 -8.62
C GLN A 471 2.41 -9.43 -9.22
N TYR A 472 1.34 -8.63 -9.06
CA TYR A 472 0.03 -8.89 -9.66
C TYR A 472 0.12 -8.93 -11.20
N GLU A 473 0.87 -8.03 -11.82
CA GLU A 473 1.08 -8.05 -13.28
C GLU A 473 1.99 -9.20 -13.72
N ASN A 474 2.94 -9.58 -12.89
CA ASN A 474 3.79 -10.76 -13.10
C ASN A 474 3.06 -12.12 -12.91
N VAL A 475 1.73 -12.13 -12.73
CA VAL A 475 0.91 -13.35 -12.79
C VAL A 475 0.19 -13.42 -14.14
N ALA A 476 0.54 -14.45 -14.92
CA ALA A 476 -0.06 -14.72 -16.23
C ALA A 476 -0.96 -15.97 -16.21
N PHE A 477 -2.05 -15.92 -16.99
CA PHE A 477 -2.95 -17.05 -17.19
C PHE A 477 -2.77 -17.65 -18.57
N THR A 478 -2.53 -18.96 -18.63
CA THR A 478 -2.37 -19.69 -19.89
C THR A 478 -3.68 -20.28 -20.42
N GLY A 479 -4.77 -20.17 -19.64
CA GLY A 479 -6.06 -20.81 -19.90
C GLY A 479 -6.11 -22.30 -19.55
N LYS A 480 -5.04 -22.87 -18.98
CA LYS A 480 -4.99 -24.30 -18.58
C LYS A 480 -5.70 -24.61 -17.27
N LYS A 481 -5.86 -23.61 -16.41
CA LYS A 481 -6.55 -23.70 -15.12
C LYS A 481 -7.49 -22.51 -14.99
N ASP A 482 -8.57 -22.74 -14.26
CA ASP A 482 -9.43 -21.67 -13.79
C ASP A 482 -8.73 -20.95 -12.65
N CYS A 483 -8.35 -19.70 -12.89
CA CYS A 483 -7.60 -18.87 -11.97
C CYS A 483 -8.13 -17.44 -11.97
N ILE A 484 -8.01 -16.77 -10.83
CA ILE A 484 -8.35 -15.36 -10.67
C ILE A 484 -7.18 -14.59 -10.06
N LYS A 485 -7.06 -13.32 -10.42
CA LYS A 485 -6.27 -12.36 -9.67
C LYS A 485 -7.11 -11.14 -9.32
N ALA A 486 -6.95 -10.63 -8.10
CA ALA A 486 -7.64 -9.46 -7.61
C ALA A 486 -6.68 -8.55 -6.82
N SER A 487 -6.89 -7.24 -6.90
CA SER A 487 -6.19 -6.24 -6.10
C SER A 487 -7.18 -5.38 -5.33
N LEU A 488 -6.80 -4.92 -4.15
CA LEU A 488 -7.58 -3.97 -3.36
C LEU A 488 -6.67 -2.92 -2.73
N TYR A 489 -6.94 -1.65 -3.07
CA TYR A 489 -6.28 -0.48 -2.51
C TYR A 489 -7.26 0.34 -1.67
N LEU A 490 -6.85 0.67 -0.44
CA LEU A 490 -7.74 1.19 0.60
C LEU A 490 -7.27 2.56 1.10
N ALA A 491 -8.09 3.60 0.96
CA ALA A 491 -7.79 4.87 1.63
C ALA A 491 -7.87 4.70 3.16
N GLY A 492 -7.00 5.39 3.91
CA GLY A 492 -6.99 5.36 5.37
C GLY A 492 -6.44 4.08 6.01
N ALA A 493 -6.08 3.05 5.25
CA ALA A 493 -5.38 1.87 5.80
C ALA A 493 -3.86 2.09 5.79
N ASN A 494 -3.17 1.68 6.86
CA ASN A 494 -1.71 1.74 6.98
C ASN A 494 -1.05 0.37 6.75
N HIS A 495 0.26 0.28 6.93
CA HIS A 495 0.99 -0.99 6.89
C HIS A 495 0.62 -1.89 8.08
N GLY A 496 0.72 -1.33 9.29
CA GLY A 496 0.77 -2.09 10.54
C GLY A 496 -0.51 -2.81 10.94
N GLN A 497 -1.69 -2.19 10.80
CA GLN A 497 -2.90 -2.62 11.48
C GLN A 497 -3.49 -3.96 10.97
N PHE A 498 -2.99 -4.50 9.85
CA PHE A 498 -3.27 -5.87 9.44
C PHE A 498 -2.73 -6.93 10.43
N ASN A 499 -1.71 -6.57 11.22
CA ASN A 499 -1.14 -7.38 12.29
C ASN A 499 -1.40 -6.70 13.64
N SER A 500 -2.04 -7.41 14.57
CA SER A 500 -2.47 -6.83 15.86
C SER A 500 -1.35 -6.41 16.82
N LEU A 501 -0.08 -6.65 16.45
CA LEU A 501 1.10 -6.32 17.25
C LEU A 501 1.90 -5.14 16.68
N TRP A 502 1.58 -4.64 15.48
CA TRP A 502 2.34 -3.58 14.83
C TRP A 502 1.70 -2.19 15.05
N GLY A 503 0.37 -2.15 15.06
CA GLY A 503 -0.39 -0.96 15.44
C GLY A 503 -0.36 0.17 14.41
N LYS A 504 -0.62 1.38 14.90
CA LYS A 504 -0.94 2.56 14.08
C LYS A 504 0.26 3.30 13.48
N TYR A 505 1.46 3.08 14.01
CA TYR A 505 2.65 3.81 13.57
C TYR A 505 3.62 2.85 12.89
N ASP A 506 3.79 2.98 11.58
CA ASP A 506 4.61 2.06 10.79
C ASP A 506 6.12 2.30 10.97
N LEU A 507 6.51 3.42 11.58
CA LEU A 507 7.90 3.76 11.84
C LEU A 507 8.27 3.70 13.33
N MET A 508 9.57 3.59 13.59
CA MET A 508 10.12 3.59 14.94
C MET A 508 10.06 4.97 15.62
N GLU A 509 10.04 4.96 16.95
CA GLU A 509 10.23 6.16 17.75
C GLU A 509 11.67 6.70 17.63
N PRO A 510 11.88 8.03 17.67
CA PRO A 510 10.86 9.09 17.73
C PRO A 510 10.41 9.60 16.35
N VAL A 511 10.88 8.97 15.28
CA VAL A 511 10.66 9.44 13.90
C VAL A 511 9.18 9.38 13.51
N ASN A 512 8.45 8.40 14.04
CA ASN A 512 7.00 8.28 13.84
C ASN A 512 6.20 9.53 14.25
N ARG A 513 6.76 10.43 15.07
CA ARG A 513 6.10 11.66 15.53
C ARG A 513 5.90 12.69 14.43
N ALA A 514 6.54 12.55 13.26
CA ALA A 514 6.24 13.37 12.10
C ALA A 514 5.13 12.80 11.20
N LEU A 515 4.72 11.55 11.40
CA LEU A 515 3.70 10.88 10.58
C LEU A 515 2.32 11.48 10.82
N ASN A 516 1.57 11.68 9.74
CA ASN A 516 0.16 12.00 9.82
C ASN A 516 -0.64 10.68 9.83
N VAL A 517 -1.25 10.37 10.98
CA VAL A 517 -2.02 9.13 11.19
C VAL A 517 -3.47 9.43 11.53
N LYS A 518 -3.89 10.70 11.39
CA LYS A 518 -5.18 11.19 11.85
C LYS A 518 -6.34 10.60 11.03
N ASN A 519 -6.11 10.26 9.77
CA ASN A 519 -7.12 9.80 8.80
C ASN A 519 -7.30 8.28 8.74
N PHE A 520 -6.65 7.54 9.63
CA PHE A 520 -6.67 6.09 9.52
C PHE A 520 -8.02 5.53 9.95
N ILE A 521 -8.50 4.52 9.21
CA ILE A 521 -9.56 3.64 9.70
C ILE A 521 -9.07 2.91 10.95
N SER A 522 -10.00 2.43 11.79
CA SER A 522 -9.64 1.71 13.00
C SER A 522 -8.89 0.41 12.69
N GLU A 523 -8.17 -0.12 13.67
CA GLU A 523 -7.49 -1.40 13.53
C GLU A 523 -8.49 -2.52 13.26
N GLU A 524 -9.61 -2.52 13.98
CA GLU A 524 -10.72 -3.45 13.80
C GLU A 524 -11.35 -3.35 12.41
N GLU A 525 -11.54 -2.13 11.89
CA GLU A 525 -12.06 -1.91 10.53
C GLU A 525 -11.09 -2.47 9.47
N GLN A 526 -9.80 -2.19 9.60
CA GLN A 526 -8.78 -2.70 8.67
C GLN A 526 -8.68 -4.24 8.72
N GLN A 527 -8.73 -4.83 9.91
CA GLN A 527 -8.74 -6.27 10.11
C GLN A 527 -10.03 -6.92 9.59
N GLN A 528 -11.17 -6.23 9.68
CA GLN A 528 -12.43 -6.69 9.09
C GLN A 528 -12.35 -6.76 7.57
N VAL A 529 -11.74 -5.77 6.92
CA VAL A 529 -11.49 -5.82 5.46
C VAL A 529 -10.61 -7.01 5.11
N ALA A 530 -9.53 -7.25 5.85
CA ALA A 530 -8.67 -8.42 5.63
C ALA A 530 -9.43 -9.74 5.79
N LYS A 531 -10.24 -9.90 6.85
CA LYS A 531 -11.09 -11.08 7.07
C LYS A 531 -11.99 -11.35 5.87
N LEU A 532 -12.78 -10.35 5.44
CA LEU A 532 -13.77 -10.51 4.38
C LEU A 532 -13.14 -10.82 3.02
N PHE A 533 -12.12 -10.07 2.61
CA PHE A 533 -11.50 -10.25 1.30
C PHE A 533 -10.68 -11.54 1.22
N LEU A 534 -9.92 -11.89 2.27
CA LEU A 534 -9.22 -13.18 2.31
C LEU A 534 -10.21 -14.33 2.31
N ARG A 535 -11.30 -14.23 3.06
CA ARG A 535 -12.31 -15.28 3.09
C ARG A 535 -12.99 -15.45 1.73
N ALA A 536 -13.44 -14.36 1.10
CA ALA A 536 -14.04 -14.40 -0.23
C ALA A 536 -13.11 -15.06 -1.24
N PHE A 537 -11.82 -14.70 -1.21
CA PHE A 537 -10.80 -15.28 -2.08
C PHE A 537 -10.54 -16.75 -1.81
N LEU A 538 -10.44 -17.19 -0.56
CA LEU A 538 -10.26 -18.60 -0.23
C LEU A 538 -11.50 -19.43 -0.59
N ASP A 539 -12.70 -18.91 -0.36
CA ASP A 539 -13.96 -19.57 -0.68
C ASP A 539 -14.17 -19.75 -2.20
N GLU A 540 -13.59 -18.86 -3.02
CA GLU A 540 -13.64 -18.92 -4.48
C GLU A 540 -12.54 -19.82 -5.07
N THR A 541 -11.37 -19.88 -4.43
CA THR A 541 -10.18 -20.49 -5.04
C THR A 541 -9.78 -21.85 -4.45
N LEU A 542 -10.34 -22.23 -3.30
CA LEU A 542 -10.08 -23.52 -2.65
C LEU A 542 -11.33 -24.41 -2.64
N GLU A 543 -11.10 -25.73 -2.69
CA GLU A 543 -12.16 -26.73 -2.65
C GLU A 543 -12.62 -27.04 -1.21
N CYS A 544 -13.92 -27.10 -0.94
CA CYS A 544 -14.42 -27.52 0.36
C CYS A 544 -14.61 -29.04 0.42
N ASN A 545 -13.60 -29.76 0.90
CA ASN A 545 -13.58 -31.24 1.02
C ASN A 545 -13.76 -31.73 2.47
N ILE A 546 -14.41 -30.92 3.31
CA ILE A 546 -14.50 -31.11 4.75
C ILE A 546 -15.26 -32.40 5.11
N GLN A 547 -14.71 -33.17 6.05
CA GLN A 547 -15.34 -34.40 6.60
C GLN A 547 -15.67 -34.22 8.09
N GLN A 548 -16.86 -34.64 8.52
CA GLN A 548 -17.27 -34.59 9.94
C GLN A 548 -16.87 -35.87 10.70
N GLU A 549 -16.61 -35.75 11.99
CA GLU A 549 -16.43 -36.89 12.88
C GLU A 549 -17.77 -37.64 13.06
N ASN A 550 -17.94 -38.82 12.45
CA ASN A 550 -19.12 -39.66 12.71
C ASN A 550 -19.11 -40.10 14.18
N SER A 551 -20.14 -39.70 14.93
CA SER A 551 -20.37 -40.13 16.31
C SER A 551 -21.09 -41.48 16.37
N ASP A 552 -20.48 -42.53 15.81
CA ASP A 552 -20.96 -43.90 16.04
C ASP A 552 -20.39 -44.43 17.37
N VAL A 553 -21.11 -44.12 18.45
CA VAL A 553 -20.92 -44.80 19.73
C VAL A 553 -21.46 -46.22 19.60
N GLU A 554 -20.55 -47.17 19.37
CA GLU A 554 -20.80 -48.60 19.59
C GLU A 554 -21.28 -48.83 21.03
N THR A 555 -22.57 -49.12 21.20
CA THR A 555 -23.04 -49.91 22.36
C THR A 555 -23.23 -51.34 21.89
N GLY A 556 -22.23 -52.17 22.17
CA GLY A 556 -22.32 -53.60 21.99
C GLY A 556 -23.36 -54.20 22.93
N ALA A 557 -24.39 -54.81 22.37
CA ALA A 557 -25.17 -55.86 23.02
C ALA A 557 -25.65 -56.83 21.92
N GLY A 558 -25.06 -58.04 21.92
CA GLY A 558 -25.34 -59.06 20.93
C GLY A 558 -26.71 -59.71 21.10
N SER A 559 -27.28 -60.17 19.99
CA SER A 559 -28.14 -61.35 19.95
C SER A 559 -28.22 -61.91 18.52
N SER A 560 -27.94 -63.21 18.45
CA SER A 560 -28.07 -64.16 17.34
C SER A 560 -29.44 -64.14 16.62
N GLY A 561 -29.47 -64.41 15.31
CA GLY A 561 -30.71 -64.87 14.64
C GLY A 561 -30.80 -64.73 13.10
N ASN A 562 -30.16 -65.64 12.37
CA ASN A 562 -30.59 -66.32 11.13
C ASN A 562 -31.52 -65.62 10.08
N GLY A 563 -31.01 -65.47 8.84
CA GLY A 563 -31.66 -65.93 7.59
C GLY A 563 -32.72 -65.07 6.88
N GLY A 564 -32.37 -64.53 5.70
CA GLY A 564 -33.37 -64.17 4.67
C GLY A 564 -32.97 -63.07 3.68
N ARG A 565 -32.66 -63.45 2.43
CA ARG A 565 -32.53 -62.53 1.27
C ARG A 565 -33.87 -61.82 0.98
N LYS A 566 -33.83 -60.50 0.73
CA LYS A 566 -34.57 -59.80 -0.36
C LYS A 566 -34.08 -58.33 -0.51
N PRO A 567 -34.30 -57.69 -1.67
CA PRO A 567 -33.37 -56.70 -2.24
C PRO A 567 -33.74 -55.23 -1.93
N LEU A 568 -32.71 -54.39 -2.10
CA LEU A 568 -32.69 -52.93 -2.33
C LEU A 568 -34.07 -52.29 -2.53
N GLY A 569 -34.49 -51.56 -1.50
CA GLY A 569 -35.61 -50.62 -1.51
C GLY A 569 -35.11 -49.30 -0.96
N ASP A 570 -35.29 -48.28 -1.79
CA ASP A 570 -34.96 -46.88 -1.62
C ASP A 570 -35.56 -46.29 -0.32
N SER A 571 -34.73 -45.67 0.50
CA SER A 571 -35.18 -44.76 1.56
C SER A 571 -34.06 -43.76 1.87
N SER A 572 -33.97 -42.74 1.02
CA SER A 572 -33.35 -41.46 1.31
C SER A 572 -33.99 -40.84 2.55
N VAL A 573 -33.29 -40.88 3.68
CA VAL A 573 -33.55 -40.00 4.82
C VAL A 573 -32.65 -38.79 4.62
N GLU A 574 -33.27 -37.63 4.44
CA GLU A 574 -32.66 -36.34 4.15
C GLU A 574 -31.53 -36.00 5.14
N THR A 575 -30.31 -35.98 4.62
CA THR A 575 -29.14 -35.38 5.25
C THR A 575 -29.12 -33.89 4.93
N GLY A 576 -29.21 -33.04 5.96
CA GLY A 576 -28.93 -31.61 5.90
C GLY A 576 -27.44 -31.30 5.74
N ALA A 577 -26.80 -31.90 4.74
CA ALA A 577 -25.54 -31.46 4.17
C ALA A 577 -25.89 -30.89 2.80
N GLY A 578 -25.82 -29.56 2.67
CA GLY A 578 -26.12 -28.85 1.44
C GLY A 578 -25.22 -29.33 0.32
N SER A 579 -25.73 -30.26 -0.48
CA SER A 579 -25.29 -30.49 -1.84
C SER A 579 -25.41 -29.15 -2.58
N SER A 580 -24.31 -28.69 -3.16
CA SER A 580 -24.23 -27.58 -4.11
C SER A 580 -25.03 -27.91 -5.38
N GLY A 581 -26.35 -27.85 -5.24
CA GLY A 581 -27.33 -28.32 -6.21
C GLY A 581 -28.71 -27.74 -5.94
N ASN A 582 -28.78 -26.49 -5.47
CA ASN A 582 -29.89 -25.57 -5.66
C ASN A 582 -29.36 -24.15 -5.40
N GLY A 583 -29.57 -23.22 -6.33
CA GLY A 583 -28.90 -21.90 -6.42
C GLY A 583 -29.09 -20.93 -5.24
N SER A 584 -28.51 -21.21 -4.07
CA SER A 584 -28.22 -20.21 -3.05
C SER A 584 -26.82 -19.64 -3.28
N ARG A 585 -26.77 -18.41 -3.78
CA ARG A 585 -25.55 -17.61 -3.96
C ARG A 585 -24.71 -17.59 -2.68
N LYS A 586 -23.38 -17.75 -2.75
CA LYS A 586 -22.54 -17.63 -1.54
C LYS A 586 -22.61 -16.17 -1.04
N PRO A 587 -22.69 -15.88 0.27
CA PRO A 587 -22.89 -14.51 0.75
C PRO A 587 -21.82 -13.50 0.27
N LEU A 588 -20.57 -13.93 0.13
CA LEU A 588 -19.45 -13.09 -0.33
C LEU A 588 -19.20 -13.15 -1.86
N GLU A 589 -20.08 -13.82 -2.62
CA GLU A 589 -19.93 -13.99 -4.06
C GLU A 589 -19.96 -12.64 -4.80
N GLY A 590 -18.85 -12.30 -5.47
CA GLY A 590 -18.70 -11.05 -6.19
C GLY A 590 -18.10 -9.91 -5.38
N LEU A 591 -17.70 -10.11 -4.12
CA LEU A 591 -16.92 -9.11 -3.36
C LEU A 591 -15.59 -8.78 -4.05
N LEU A 592 -14.97 -9.75 -4.72
CA LEU A 592 -13.71 -9.60 -5.45
C LEU A 592 -13.83 -8.88 -6.80
N THR A 593 -15.04 -8.74 -7.32
CA THR A 593 -15.31 -8.06 -8.60
C THR A 593 -16.04 -6.74 -8.43
N ASP A 594 -16.83 -6.60 -7.37
CA ASP A 594 -17.61 -5.40 -7.10
C ASP A 594 -17.87 -5.19 -5.60
N TYR A 595 -16.91 -4.53 -4.93
CA TYR A 595 -17.06 -4.17 -3.51
C TYR A 595 -18.27 -3.25 -3.24
N ARG A 596 -18.79 -2.53 -4.25
CA ARG A 596 -19.78 -1.46 -4.01
C ARG A 596 -21.11 -2.00 -3.53
N LYS A 597 -21.45 -3.23 -3.92
CA LYS A 597 -22.62 -3.96 -3.40
C LYS A 597 -22.57 -4.08 -1.87
N TYR A 598 -21.37 -4.15 -1.31
CA TYR A 598 -21.10 -4.39 0.11
C TYR A 598 -20.82 -3.09 0.91
N GLN A 599 -20.95 -1.90 0.30
CA GLN A 599 -20.63 -0.61 0.93
C GLN A 599 -21.37 -0.32 2.25
N GLU A 600 -22.55 -0.91 2.46
CA GLU A 600 -23.30 -0.73 3.72
C GLU A 600 -22.73 -1.54 4.89
N ILE A 601 -21.81 -2.47 4.61
CA ILE A 601 -21.21 -3.41 5.56
C ILE A 601 -19.72 -3.14 5.72
N LEU A 602 -19.05 -2.83 4.61
CA LEU A 602 -17.64 -2.48 4.60
C LEU A 602 -17.39 -1.17 5.36
N PRO A 603 -16.23 -1.02 6.03
CA PRO A 603 -15.83 0.24 6.63
C PRO A 603 -15.95 1.41 5.65
N ARG A 604 -16.37 2.57 6.15
CA ARG A 604 -16.61 3.74 5.30
C ARG A 604 -15.28 4.38 4.88
N THR A 605 -14.74 3.93 3.75
CA THR A 605 -13.55 4.49 3.11
C THR A 605 -13.61 4.31 1.59
N LEU A 606 -12.61 4.78 0.86
CA LEU A 606 -12.45 4.54 -0.57
C LEU A 606 -11.79 3.18 -0.81
N TYR A 607 -12.35 2.44 -1.76
CA TYR A 607 -11.83 1.16 -2.24
C TYR A 607 -11.60 1.29 -3.74
N VAL A 608 -10.41 0.88 -4.18
CA VAL A 608 -10.04 0.75 -5.58
C VAL A 608 -9.68 -0.70 -5.81
N GLN A 609 -10.28 -1.32 -6.82
CA GLN A 609 -10.20 -2.76 -7.06
C GLN A 609 -9.86 -3.05 -8.52
N SER A 610 -8.93 -3.98 -8.73
CA SER A 610 -8.71 -4.60 -10.04
C SER A 610 -9.02 -6.10 -9.97
N TYR A 611 -9.48 -6.68 -11.08
CA TYR A 611 -9.83 -8.09 -11.18
C TYR A 611 -9.57 -8.63 -12.59
N GLN A 612 -8.98 -9.82 -12.68
CA GLN A 612 -8.87 -10.57 -13.92
C GLN A 612 -9.08 -12.05 -13.65
N SER A 613 -9.79 -12.72 -14.56
CA SER A 613 -9.92 -14.18 -14.55
C SER A 613 -9.23 -14.80 -15.76
N SER A 614 -8.89 -16.09 -15.66
CA SER A 614 -8.31 -16.87 -16.76
C SER A 614 -9.25 -17.09 -17.94
N SER A 615 -10.54 -16.79 -17.79
CA SER A 615 -11.53 -16.85 -18.87
C SER A 615 -11.64 -15.55 -19.67
N MET A 616 -10.86 -14.52 -19.33
CA MET A 616 -10.78 -13.30 -20.11
C MET A 616 -9.98 -13.53 -21.40
N GLU A 617 -10.57 -13.17 -22.54
CA GLU A 617 -9.87 -13.07 -23.82
C GLU A 617 -9.23 -11.67 -23.94
N THR A 618 -7.92 -11.59 -23.78
CA THR A 618 -7.17 -10.32 -23.88
C THR A 618 -7.09 -9.83 -25.32
N LEU A 619 -7.61 -8.62 -25.57
CA LEU A 619 -7.48 -7.92 -26.84
C LEU A 619 -6.18 -7.11 -26.89
N CYS A 620 -5.87 -6.39 -25.82
CA CYS A 620 -4.66 -5.57 -25.69
C CYS A 620 -4.26 -5.40 -24.21
N ASN A 621 -3.02 -5.72 -23.86
CA ASN A 621 -2.40 -5.47 -22.55
C ASN A 621 -1.08 -4.69 -22.64
N PHE A 622 -0.67 -4.25 -23.84
CA PHE A 622 0.50 -3.38 -24.03
C PHE A 622 1.86 -3.96 -23.60
N GLU A 623 1.96 -5.26 -23.34
CA GLU A 623 3.23 -5.90 -22.95
C GLU A 623 3.91 -6.66 -24.12
N GLU A 624 3.25 -6.77 -25.27
CA GLU A 624 3.73 -7.61 -26.38
C GLU A 624 4.88 -7.03 -27.19
N ASP A 625 4.84 -5.73 -27.50
CA ASP A 625 5.81 -5.02 -28.33
C ASP A 625 5.60 -3.49 -28.26
N ALA A 626 6.54 -2.72 -28.80
CA ALA A 626 6.51 -1.25 -28.75
C ALA A 626 5.71 -0.58 -29.89
N ARG A 627 4.94 -1.33 -30.69
CA ARG A 627 4.13 -0.81 -31.79
C ARG A 627 2.76 -0.43 -31.26
N LEU A 628 2.66 0.86 -30.98
CA LEU A 628 1.50 1.52 -30.44
C LEU A 628 0.18 1.23 -31.20
N GLU A 629 0.23 0.98 -32.51
CA GLU A 629 -0.95 0.75 -33.34
C GLU A 629 -1.48 -0.69 -33.35
N THR A 630 -0.82 -1.63 -32.68
CA THR A 630 -1.24 -3.04 -32.58
C THR A 630 -1.72 -3.37 -31.18
N GLY A 631 -2.56 -4.41 -31.06
CA GLY A 631 -2.87 -5.02 -29.77
C GLY A 631 -2.36 -6.46 -29.67
N THR A 632 -2.44 -7.01 -28.47
CA THR A 632 -1.97 -8.35 -28.11
C THR A 632 -2.64 -9.45 -28.93
N ALA A 633 -3.95 -9.35 -29.16
CA ALA A 633 -4.67 -10.32 -29.97
C ALA A 633 -4.44 -10.09 -31.48
N PRO A 634 -4.26 -11.16 -32.28
CA PRO A 634 -4.06 -11.03 -33.72
C PRO A 634 -5.17 -10.26 -34.43
N GLY A 635 -4.80 -9.22 -35.17
CA GLY A 635 -5.73 -8.40 -35.94
C GLY A 635 -6.33 -7.22 -35.17
N VAL A 636 -6.04 -7.08 -33.88
CA VAL A 636 -6.41 -5.90 -33.10
C VAL A 636 -5.51 -4.72 -33.47
N ARG A 637 -6.14 -3.56 -33.66
CA ARG A 637 -5.51 -2.28 -34.02
C ARG A 637 -5.97 -1.20 -33.06
N VAL A 638 -5.03 -0.39 -32.57
CA VAL A 638 -5.30 0.67 -31.60
C VAL A 638 -5.09 2.03 -32.24
N THR A 639 -6.00 2.96 -31.99
CA THR A 639 -5.89 4.36 -32.42
C THR A 639 -6.46 5.28 -31.34
N ALA A 640 -5.88 6.45 -31.14
CA ALA A 640 -6.47 7.50 -30.34
C ALA A 640 -6.74 8.77 -31.17
N SER A 641 -7.85 9.44 -30.85
CA SER A 641 -8.33 10.66 -31.51
C SER A 641 -8.66 11.72 -30.47
N HIS A 642 -8.61 13.00 -30.86
CA HIS A 642 -8.97 14.14 -29.99
C HIS A 642 -8.20 14.21 -28.65
N VAL A 643 -6.96 13.73 -28.67
CA VAL A 643 -5.98 13.82 -27.58
C VAL A 643 -4.77 14.62 -28.03
N ASP A 644 -4.12 15.31 -27.09
CA ASP A 644 -2.86 16.02 -27.36
C ASP A 644 -1.72 15.03 -27.58
N SER A 645 -1.75 13.94 -26.82
CA SER A 645 -0.79 12.85 -26.95
C SER A 645 -1.34 11.56 -26.39
N TRP A 646 -0.93 10.45 -27.00
CA TRP A 646 -1.07 9.13 -26.40
C TRP A 646 0.18 8.31 -26.68
N ARG A 647 0.56 7.44 -25.73
CA ARG A 647 1.76 6.60 -25.80
C ARG A 647 1.54 5.32 -25.03
N GLU A 648 2.15 4.26 -25.51
CA GLU A 648 2.47 3.10 -24.69
C GLU A 648 3.66 3.49 -23.81
N GLN A 649 3.50 3.37 -22.49
CA GLN A 649 4.50 3.87 -21.55
C GLN A 649 4.60 2.96 -20.32
N LEU A 650 5.84 2.70 -19.88
CA LEU A 650 6.13 2.11 -18.57
C LEU A 650 5.51 2.97 -17.47
N LEU A 651 4.70 2.36 -16.62
CA LEU A 651 4.05 3.04 -15.51
C LEU A 651 5.01 3.22 -14.32
N TYR A 652 4.74 4.23 -13.51
CA TYR A 652 5.52 4.59 -12.33
C TYR A 652 4.62 4.75 -11.12
N PHE A 653 5.13 4.44 -9.94
CA PHE A 653 4.49 4.75 -8.67
C PHE A 653 4.64 6.25 -8.33
N SER A 654 3.92 6.71 -7.30
CA SER A 654 3.94 8.13 -6.90
C SER A 654 5.32 8.65 -6.46
N ASN A 655 6.29 7.76 -6.23
CA ASN A 655 7.66 8.10 -5.87
C ASN A 655 8.63 8.11 -7.07
N GLY A 656 8.15 7.81 -8.28
CA GLY A 656 8.96 7.75 -9.49
C GLY A 656 9.65 6.41 -9.75
N GLU A 657 9.44 5.39 -8.90
CA GLU A 657 9.93 4.03 -9.17
C GLU A 657 9.05 3.34 -10.22
N PRO A 658 9.63 2.52 -11.13
CA PRO A 658 8.87 1.82 -12.16
C PRO A 658 7.94 0.76 -11.56
N ARG A 659 6.77 0.57 -12.18
CA ARG A 659 5.77 -0.45 -11.78
C ARG A 659 5.96 -1.81 -12.43
N GLY A 660 6.84 -1.91 -13.42
CA GLY A 660 7.12 -3.14 -14.15
C GLY A 660 6.14 -3.48 -15.28
N ASN A 661 5.13 -2.63 -15.53
CA ASN A 661 4.13 -2.83 -16.58
C ASN A 661 3.88 -1.57 -17.42
N HIS A 662 3.39 -1.74 -18.63
CA HIS A 662 3.06 -0.72 -19.62
C HIS A 662 1.55 -0.53 -19.73
N ALA A 663 1.14 0.64 -20.23
CA ALA A 663 -0.25 0.92 -20.55
C ALA A 663 -0.34 2.00 -21.63
N ALA A 664 -1.51 2.11 -22.27
CA ALA A 664 -1.81 3.28 -23.10
C ALA A 664 -2.11 4.49 -22.21
N VAL A 665 -1.20 5.45 -22.18
CA VAL A 665 -1.34 6.72 -21.47
C VAL A 665 -1.80 7.80 -22.44
N LEU A 666 -2.96 8.39 -22.17
CA LEU A 666 -3.57 9.47 -22.94
C LEU A 666 -3.52 10.79 -22.15
N ARG A 667 -3.35 11.90 -22.85
CA ARG A 667 -3.46 13.27 -22.30
C ARG A 667 -4.25 14.16 -23.25
N TRP A 668 -5.15 14.96 -22.70
CA TRP A 668 -5.93 15.96 -23.44
C TRP A 668 -6.13 17.23 -22.62
N GLU A 669 -6.29 18.35 -23.33
CA GLU A 669 -6.67 19.66 -22.81
C GLU A 669 -7.42 20.42 -23.90
N GLN A 670 -8.71 20.68 -23.70
CA GLN A 670 -9.54 21.39 -24.66
C GLN A 670 -9.29 22.90 -24.53
N GLU A 671 -8.87 23.54 -25.62
CA GLU A 671 -8.76 25.00 -25.67
C GLU A 671 -10.15 25.65 -25.49
N GLU A 672 -10.30 26.55 -24.52
CA GLU A 672 -11.48 27.41 -24.47
C GLU A 672 -11.47 28.30 -25.71
N SER A 673 -12.52 28.22 -26.53
CA SER A 673 -12.74 29.17 -27.61
C SER A 673 -12.74 30.58 -27.01
N SER A 674 -11.66 31.33 -27.23
CA SER A 674 -11.50 32.67 -26.72
C SER A 674 -12.57 33.58 -27.32
N GLU A 675 -13.68 33.81 -26.63
CA GLU A 675 -14.58 34.89 -26.94
C GLU A 675 -13.90 36.23 -26.58
N GLY A 676 -13.50 36.97 -27.62
CA GLY A 676 -13.47 38.43 -27.57
C GLY A 676 -12.19 39.10 -27.07
N SER A 677 -11.07 38.94 -27.78
CA SER A 677 -10.04 39.99 -27.78
C SER A 677 -10.47 41.11 -28.73
N GLN A 678 -10.92 42.23 -28.16
CA GLN A 678 -11.12 43.49 -28.89
C GLN A 678 -9.78 43.96 -29.48
N GLY A 679 -9.73 44.01 -30.82
CA GLY A 679 -8.68 44.67 -31.58
C GLY A 679 -9.31 45.43 -32.75
N GLU A 680 -9.46 46.75 -32.57
CA GLU A 680 -9.88 47.68 -33.60
C GLU A 680 -8.98 47.60 -34.84
N ALA A 681 -9.56 47.33 -36.02
CA ALA A 681 -9.25 48.04 -37.27
C ALA A 681 -10.07 47.46 -38.44
N GLY A 682 -10.85 48.33 -39.11
CA GLY A 682 -11.14 48.15 -40.54
C GLY A 682 -12.61 48.03 -40.95
N ARG A 683 -13.14 49.18 -41.40
CA ARG A 683 -13.78 49.38 -42.72
C ARG A 683 -14.94 48.44 -43.12
N GLN A 684 -16.10 49.09 -43.25
CA GLN A 684 -17.32 48.63 -43.93
C GLN A 684 -17.07 47.87 -45.24
N THR A 685 -17.70 46.70 -45.35
CA THR A 685 -18.38 46.23 -46.57
C THR A 685 -19.48 45.25 -46.15
N GLU A 686 -20.72 45.60 -46.48
CA GLU A 686 -21.90 44.74 -46.39
C GLU A 686 -21.84 43.66 -47.48
N GLY A 687 -22.23 42.43 -47.15
CA GLY A 687 -22.41 41.38 -48.14
C GLY A 687 -22.51 39.96 -47.56
N GLN A 688 -23.75 39.54 -47.31
CA GLN A 688 -24.27 38.17 -47.47
C GLN A 688 -23.95 37.06 -46.45
N GLU A 689 -25.07 36.45 -46.06
CA GLU A 689 -25.31 35.05 -45.67
C GLU A 689 -24.99 34.63 -44.22
N ALA A 690 -26.03 34.78 -43.40
CA ALA A 690 -26.24 34.02 -42.19
C ALA A 690 -26.42 32.53 -42.53
N GLY A 691 -25.32 31.79 -42.50
CA GLY A 691 -25.33 30.35 -42.28
C GLY A 691 -25.40 30.09 -40.78
N GLU A 692 -26.38 29.30 -40.34
CA GLU A 692 -26.48 28.77 -38.98
C GLU A 692 -25.18 28.06 -38.61
N MET A 693 -24.38 28.67 -37.72
CA MET A 693 -23.35 27.93 -36.98
C MET A 693 -24.06 27.05 -35.97
N ALA A 694 -24.33 25.79 -36.36
CA ALA A 694 -24.46 24.72 -35.39
C ALA A 694 -23.14 24.70 -34.59
N GLY A 695 -23.22 24.99 -33.29
CA GLY A 695 -22.08 24.84 -32.40
C GLY A 695 -21.55 23.41 -32.51
N GLN A 696 -20.31 23.26 -32.98
CA GLN A 696 -19.61 21.99 -32.91
C GLN A 696 -19.44 21.68 -31.43
N GLU A 697 -20.15 20.66 -30.92
CA GLU A 697 -19.76 20.01 -29.67
C GLU A 697 -18.28 19.63 -29.80
N ALA A 698 -17.46 20.03 -28.82
CA ALA A 698 -16.05 19.71 -28.81
C ALA A 698 -15.91 18.17 -28.86
N ALA A 699 -15.16 17.68 -29.84
CA ALA A 699 -14.96 16.24 -30.01
C ALA A 699 -14.26 15.66 -28.78
N MET A 700 -14.83 14.58 -28.22
CA MET A 700 -14.33 13.96 -26.99
C MET A 700 -13.05 13.15 -27.28
N PRO A 701 -12.06 13.13 -26.36
CA PRO A 701 -10.90 12.24 -26.43
C PRO A 701 -11.32 10.77 -26.53
N GLU A 702 -10.74 10.02 -27.48
CA GLU A 702 -11.11 8.63 -27.72
C GLU A 702 -9.90 7.70 -27.80
N LEU A 703 -10.03 6.49 -27.25
CA LEU A 703 -9.15 5.35 -27.51
C LEU A 703 -9.99 4.24 -28.16
N THR A 704 -9.65 3.86 -29.38
CA THR A 704 -10.40 2.90 -30.20
C THR A 704 -9.57 1.64 -30.46
N PHE A 705 -10.20 0.49 -30.26
CA PHE A 705 -9.71 -0.84 -30.59
C PHE A 705 -10.55 -1.38 -31.74
N SER A 706 -9.96 -1.50 -32.93
CA SER A 706 -10.57 -2.19 -34.07
C SER A 706 -10.11 -3.65 -34.08
N MET A 707 -11.03 -4.58 -34.27
CA MET A 707 -10.78 -6.01 -34.16
C MET A 707 -11.55 -6.80 -35.25
N PRO A 708 -11.14 -8.06 -35.54
CA PRO A 708 -11.97 -8.96 -36.33
C PRO A 708 -13.38 -9.10 -35.72
N GLU A 709 -14.38 -9.44 -36.54
CA GLU A 709 -15.75 -9.66 -36.05
C GLU A 709 -15.74 -10.67 -34.89
N MET A 710 -16.30 -10.24 -33.77
CA MET A 710 -16.34 -11.03 -32.55
C MET A 710 -17.75 -11.07 -31.96
N ASP A 711 -18.10 -12.23 -31.44
CA ASP A 711 -19.36 -12.48 -30.73
C ASP A 711 -19.21 -12.13 -29.24
N LEU A 712 -19.97 -11.13 -28.81
CA LEU A 712 -20.04 -10.64 -27.44
C LEU A 712 -21.36 -11.02 -26.75
N GLU A 713 -22.25 -11.79 -27.38
CA GLU A 713 -23.52 -12.20 -26.76
C GLU A 713 -23.28 -12.92 -25.43
N GLY A 714 -23.90 -12.42 -24.36
CA GLY A 714 -23.74 -12.99 -23.01
C GLY A 714 -22.35 -12.80 -22.39
N LYS A 715 -21.46 -12.01 -22.99
CA LYS A 715 -20.13 -11.66 -22.45
C LYS A 715 -20.12 -10.22 -21.89
N ALA A 716 -19.01 -9.84 -21.26
CA ALA A 716 -18.76 -8.48 -20.81
C ALA A 716 -17.46 -7.95 -21.41
N LEU A 717 -17.45 -6.68 -21.77
CA LEU A 717 -16.22 -5.96 -22.10
C LEU A 717 -15.55 -5.51 -20.81
N GLN A 718 -14.27 -5.81 -20.65
CA GLN A 718 -13.49 -5.48 -19.47
C GLN A 718 -12.21 -4.74 -19.84
N PHE A 719 -11.83 -3.74 -19.04
CA PHE A 719 -10.54 -3.06 -19.11
C PHE A 719 -10.17 -2.46 -17.77
N ASP A 720 -8.88 -2.22 -17.56
CA ASP A 720 -8.37 -1.50 -16.40
C ASP A 720 -8.09 -0.04 -16.77
N VAL A 721 -8.49 0.89 -15.90
CA VAL A 721 -8.26 2.33 -16.10
C VAL A 721 -7.80 3.01 -14.81
N MET A 722 -6.89 3.97 -14.94
CA MET A 722 -6.49 4.83 -13.82
C MET A 722 -6.43 6.30 -14.25
N ASP A 723 -6.78 7.20 -13.32
CA ASP A 723 -6.53 8.63 -13.46
C ASP A 723 -5.08 8.95 -13.02
N LEU A 724 -4.32 9.60 -13.90
CA LEU A 724 -2.93 10.02 -13.74
C LEU A 724 -2.77 11.53 -13.52
N GLN A 725 -3.86 12.26 -13.31
CA GLN A 725 -3.80 13.69 -13.00
C GLN A 725 -3.15 13.90 -11.63
N GLU A 726 -2.39 14.98 -11.52
CA GLU A 726 -1.68 15.40 -10.31
C GLU A 726 -1.73 16.93 -10.24
N GLY A 727 -1.40 17.50 -9.07
CA GLY A 727 -1.28 18.95 -8.89
C GLY A 727 -2.61 19.70 -8.78
N PHE A 728 -3.73 19.00 -8.63
CA PHE A 728 -5.05 19.56 -8.36
C PHE A 728 -5.35 19.59 -6.85
N SER A 729 -6.20 20.52 -6.41
CA SER A 729 -6.68 20.61 -5.02
C SER A 729 -7.87 19.69 -4.75
N GLU A 730 -8.24 19.50 -3.48
CA GLU A 730 -9.39 18.65 -3.12
C GLU A 730 -10.72 19.18 -3.69
N GLU A 731 -10.82 20.50 -3.90
CA GLU A 731 -11.99 21.17 -4.49
C GLU A 731 -12.05 21.07 -6.01
N GLU A 732 -10.91 20.84 -6.67
CA GLU A 732 -10.77 20.69 -8.12
C GLU A 732 -10.89 19.21 -8.55
N ALA A 733 -11.01 18.29 -7.59
CA ALA A 733 -11.08 16.86 -7.86
C ALA A 733 -12.39 16.49 -8.58
N GLU A 734 -12.26 15.78 -9.70
CA GLU A 734 -13.38 15.27 -10.49
C GLU A 734 -13.24 13.77 -10.72
N LEU A 735 -14.36 13.04 -10.83
CA LEU A 735 -14.34 11.64 -11.23
C LEU A 735 -13.96 11.53 -12.71
N LEU A 736 -13.22 10.48 -13.08
CA LEU A 736 -12.92 10.21 -14.47
C LEU A 736 -14.17 9.66 -15.18
N GLY A 737 -14.89 10.54 -15.88
CA GLY A 737 -16.08 10.18 -16.66
C GLY A 737 -15.70 9.52 -17.99
N MET A 738 -16.41 8.46 -18.36
CA MET A 738 -16.19 7.77 -19.63
C MET A 738 -17.50 7.27 -20.23
N GLU A 739 -17.56 7.27 -21.56
CA GLU A 739 -18.58 6.58 -22.35
C GLU A 739 -17.91 5.44 -23.12
N LEU A 740 -18.49 4.24 -23.04
CA LEU A 740 -18.03 3.08 -23.79
C LEU A 740 -18.93 2.90 -25.00
N VAL A 741 -18.33 2.70 -26.18
CA VAL A 741 -19.04 2.60 -27.45
C VAL A 741 -18.65 1.31 -28.16
N LEU A 742 -19.66 0.56 -28.62
CA LEU A 742 -19.47 -0.62 -29.44
C LEU A 742 -20.02 -0.37 -30.85
N GLU A 743 -19.27 -0.80 -31.86
CA GLU A 743 -19.69 -0.76 -33.27
C GLU A 743 -19.78 -2.18 -33.83
N ASP A 744 -20.91 -2.50 -34.47
CA ASP A 744 -21.07 -3.75 -35.22
C ASP A 744 -20.54 -3.64 -36.65
N SER A 745 -20.38 -4.79 -37.33
CA SER A 745 -19.89 -4.80 -38.71
C SER A 745 -20.83 -4.18 -39.75
N SER A 746 -22.05 -3.80 -39.35
CA SER A 746 -22.97 -3.01 -40.18
C SER A 746 -22.78 -1.49 -39.99
N GLY A 747 -21.85 -1.07 -39.12
CA GLY A 747 -21.55 0.33 -38.81
C GLY A 747 -22.55 0.97 -37.83
N ARG A 748 -23.33 0.17 -37.08
CA ARG A 748 -24.20 0.70 -36.03
C ARG A 748 -23.43 0.81 -34.73
N GLU A 749 -23.59 1.94 -34.05
CA GLU A 749 -22.99 2.21 -32.75
C GLU A 749 -24.02 2.17 -31.63
N ALA A 750 -23.62 1.68 -30.47
CA ALA A 750 -24.33 1.87 -29.21
C ALA A 750 -23.34 2.32 -28.14
N ALA A 751 -23.77 3.26 -27.30
CA ALA A 751 -22.95 3.87 -26.27
C ALA A 751 -23.59 3.72 -24.89
N VAL A 752 -22.76 3.55 -23.87
CA VAL A 752 -23.15 3.35 -22.47
C VAL A 752 -22.23 4.18 -21.57
N ASP A 753 -22.82 4.88 -20.59
CA ASP A 753 -22.07 5.60 -19.56
C ASP A 753 -21.41 4.60 -18.60
N VAL A 754 -20.08 4.64 -18.49
CA VAL A 754 -19.31 3.79 -17.58
C VAL A 754 -19.64 4.09 -16.12
N GLY A 755 -20.09 5.32 -15.81
CA GLY A 755 -20.52 5.73 -14.46
C GLY A 755 -21.69 4.90 -13.90
N GLU A 756 -22.43 4.19 -14.75
CA GLU A 756 -23.47 3.23 -14.34
C GLU A 756 -22.90 1.89 -13.87
N TYR A 757 -21.61 1.61 -14.13
CA TYR A 757 -20.97 0.32 -13.89
C TYR A 757 -19.72 0.43 -13.04
N CYS A 758 -19.02 1.56 -13.01
CA CYS A 758 -17.81 1.77 -12.20
C CYS A 758 -17.69 3.25 -11.80
N THR A 759 -17.27 3.51 -10.56
CA THR A 759 -16.84 4.85 -10.15
C THR A 759 -15.33 4.89 -10.23
N VAL A 760 -14.77 5.59 -11.22
CA VAL A 760 -13.33 5.73 -11.39
C VAL A 760 -12.86 6.97 -10.65
N TYR A 761 -12.33 6.75 -9.45
CA TYR A 761 -11.81 7.84 -8.62
C TYR A 761 -10.57 8.49 -9.24
N PRO A 762 -10.38 9.81 -9.06
CA PRO A 762 -9.09 10.44 -9.31
C PRO A 762 -8.05 9.93 -8.31
N SER A 763 -6.78 10.25 -8.54
CA SER A 763 -5.69 9.85 -7.64
C SER A 763 -5.94 10.29 -6.19
N PHE A 764 -5.59 9.45 -5.21
CA PHE A 764 -5.79 9.80 -3.80
C PHE A 764 -4.76 10.83 -3.34
N LEU A 765 -5.20 11.91 -2.67
CA LEU A 765 -4.32 12.97 -2.14
C LEU A 765 -3.83 12.59 -0.74
N VAL A 766 -2.92 11.63 -0.67
CA VAL A 766 -2.46 11.09 0.62
C VAL A 766 -1.38 11.98 1.23
N ARG A 767 -1.53 12.33 2.51
CA ARG A 767 -0.52 13.07 3.27
C ARG A 767 0.05 12.17 4.36
N LEU A 768 1.22 11.58 4.11
CA LEU A 768 1.89 10.65 5.03
C LEU A 768 2.60 11.37 6.17
N ASN A 769 3.06 12.61 5.97
CA ASN A 769 3.77 13.43 6.95
C ASN A 769 2.97 14.71 7.28
N LYS A 770 2.99 15.13 8.56
CA LYS A 770 2.30 16.33 9.04
C LYS A 770 2.75 17.63 8.36
N LEU A 771 3.98 17.70 7.85
CA LEU A 771 4.50 18.86 7.14
C LEU A 771 3.91 19.00 5.73
N GLN A 772 3.52 17.91 5.06
CA GLN A 772 2.82 17.99 3.76
C GLN A 772 1.54 18.82 3.92
N TYR A 773 0.79 18.59 4.99
CA TYR A 773 -0.40 19.40 5.30
C TYR A 773 -0.08 20.89 5.48
N LEU A 774 1.00 21.23 6.21
CA LEU A 774 1.39 22.63 6.41
C LEU A 774 1.89 23.33 5.15
N TRP A 775 2.37 22.57 4.17
CA TRP A 775 2.85 23.09 2.89
C TRP A 775 1.79 23.03 1.79
N GLY A 776 0.61 22.47 2.05
CA GLY A 776 -0.43 22.28 1.03
C GLY A 776 -0.04 21.26 -0.04
N ASP A 777 0.75 20.26 0.33
CA ASP A 777 1.25 19.22 -0.56
C ASP A 777 0.61 17.85 -0.27
N ALA A 778 0.67 16.92 -1.22
CA ALA A 778 0.16 15.55 -1.11
C ALA A 778 0.88 14.59 -2.06
N ASP A 779 0.94 13.31 -1.68
CA ASP A 779 1.30 12.23 -2.59
C ASP A 779 0.05 11.80 -3.36
N TYR A 780 0.05 11.99 -4.69
CA TYR A 780 -1.01 11.54 -5.57
C TYR A 780 -0.84 10.04 -5.83
N LYS A 781 -1.71 9.20 -5.23
CA LYS A 781 -1.65 7.74 -5.40
C LYS A 781 -2.56 7.30 -6.54
N HIS A 782 -1.96 6.75 -7.60
CA HIS A 782 -2.66 6.26 -8.79
C HIS A 782 -2.82 4.73 -8.74
N GLN A 783 -4.02 4.25 -9.04
CA GLN A 783 -4.27 2.81 -9.08
C GLN A 783 -5.34 2.45 -10.13
N PHE A 784 -5.12 1.32 -10.81
CA PHE A 784 -6.04 0.75 -11.76
C PHE A 784 -7.36 0.32 -11.11
N GLN A 785 -8.45 0.59 -11.81
CA GLN A 785 -9.81 0.17 -11.49
C GLN A 785 -10.32 -0.65 -12.66
N THR A 786 -10.81 -1.85 -12.40
CA THR A 786 -11.43 -2.67 -13.46
C THR A 786 -12.83 -2.15 -13.76
N VAL A 787 -13.05 -1.85 -15.03
CA VAL A 787 -14.37 -1.56 -15.60
C VAL A 787 -14.85 -2.82 -16.31
N SER A 788 -16.06 -3.26 -15.99
CA SER A 788 -16.71 -4.40 -16.67
C SER A 788 -18.13 -4.01 -17.05
N VAL A 789 -18.41 -3.96 -18.36
CA VAL A 789 -19.71 -3.59 -18.92
C VAL A 789 -20.28 -4.76 -19.71
N PRO A 790 -21.45 -5.31 -19.32
CA PRO A 790 -22.09 -6.38 -20.08
C PRO A 790 -22.45 -5.95 -21.50
N ALA A 791 -22.26 -6.84 -22.48
CA ALA A 791 -22.64 -6.58 -23.86
C ALA A 791 -24.15 -6.31 -24.02
N ASP A 792 -24.98 -6.98 -23.19
CA ASP A 792 -26.43 -6.81 -23.14
C ASP A 792 -26.88 -5.35 -22.85
N SER A 793 -25.99 -4.53 -22.29
CA SER A 793 -26.25 -3.12 -22.00
C SER A 793 -26.28 -2.25 -23.26
N PHE A 794 -25.73 -2.73 -24.37
CA PHE A 794 -25.65 -2.03 -25.65
C PHE A 794 -26.84 -2.39 -26.54
N ALA A 795 -27.85 -1.51 -26.57
CA ALA A 795 -29.06 -1.70 -27.36
C ALA A 795 -28.90 -1.17 -28.80
N GLY A 796 -29.50 -1.85 -29.78
CA GLY A 796 -29.60 -1.37 -31.17
C GLY A 796 -28.50 -1.85 -32.13
N ILE A 797 -27.55 -2.65 -31.65
CA ILE A 797 -26.45 -3.24 -32.42
C ILE A 797 -26.52 -4.77 -32.48
N ASP A 798 -25.83 -5.39 -33.45
CA ASP A 798 -25.65 -6.85 -33.52
C ASP A 798 -24.44 -7.28 -32.67
N GLN A 799 -24.73 -7.76 -31.46
CA GLN A 799 -23.72 -8.19 -30.48
C GLN A 799 -22.91 -9.42 -30.93
N GLY A 800 -23.39 -10.17 -31.92
CA GLY A 800 -22.66 -11.29 -32.50
C GLY A 800 -21.58 -10.88 -33.49
N LYS A 801 -21.49 -9.59 -33.85
CA LYS A 801 -20.61 -9.08 -34.91
C LYS A 801 -19.92 -7.76 -34.56
N ILE A 802 -19.45 -7.64 -33.32
CA ILE A 802 -18.74 -6.44 -32.88
C ILE A 802 -17.37 -6.38 -33.54
N CYS A 803 -17.00 -5.22 -34.06
CA CYS A 803 -15.72 -5.01 -34.74
C CYS A 803 -14.94 -3.79 -34.20
N LYS A 804 -15.56 -2.92 -33.40
CA LYS A 804 -14.84 -1.87 -32.68
C LYS A 804 -15.33 -1.67 -31.25
N VAL A 805 -14.39 -1.31 -30.39
CA VAL A 805 -14.59 -0.83 -29.03
C VAL A 805 -13.95 0.53 -28.91
N THR A 806 -14.69 1.54 -28.46
CA THR A 806 -14.16 2.90 -28.24
C THR A 806 -14.43 3.35 -26.81
N ILE A 807 -13.39 3.79 -26.12
CA ILE A 807 -13.48 4.46 -24.82
C ILE A 807 -13.40 5.96 -25.08
N ARG A 808 -14.46 6.70 -24.76
CA ARG A 808 -14.50 8.16 -24.83
C ARG A 808 -14.35 8.76 -23.44
N PHE A 809 -13.45 9.71 -23.26
CA PHE A 809 -13.23 10.37 -21.98
C PHE A 809 -14.01 11.68 -21.90
N SER A 810 -14.66 11.92 -20.76
CA SER A 810 -15.32 13.18 -20.44
C SER A 810 -14.33 14.15 -19.77
N GLY A 811 -14.65 15.44 -19.80
CA GLY A 811 -13.89 16.48 -19.11
C GLY A 811 -13.03 17.34 -20.04
N LYS A 812 -12.80 18.59 -19.64
CA LYS A 812 -12.05 19.57 -20.44
C LYS A 812 -10.57 19.20 -20.56
N SER A 813 -9.98 18.61 -19.53
CA SER A 813 -8.61 18.15 -19.52
C SER A 813 -8.50 16.84 -18.75
N GLY A 814 -7.46 16.08 -19.02
CA GLY A 814 -7.20 14.86 -18.29
C GLY A 814 -5.96 14.11 -18.72
N LYS A 815 -5.59 13.13 -17.89
CA LYS A 815 -4.50 12.20 -18.15
C LYS A 815 -4.90 10.85 -17.57
N ALA A 816 -5.02 9.83 -18.42
CA ALA A 816 -5.49 8.51 -18.00
C ALA A 816 -4.58 7.41 -18.57
N ALA A 817 -4.47 6.28 -17.86
CA ALA A 817 -3.90 5.07 -18.42
C ALA A 817 -4.98 4.00 -18.59
N VAL A 818 -4.96 3.28 -19.71
CA VAL A 818 -5.83 2.14 -20.01
C VAL A 818 -4.96 0.91 -20.25
N ASP A 819 -5.34 -0.20 -19.65
CA ASP A 819 -4.64 -1.48 -19.71
C ASP A 819 -5.63 -2.66 -19.69
N ASN A 820 -5.14 -3.88 -19.94
CA ASN A 820 -5.87 -5.14 -19.85
C ASN A 820 -7.24 -5.11 -20.53
N VAL A 821 -7.32 -4.59 -21.76
CA VAL A 821 -8.56 -4.55 -22.54
C VAL A 821 -8.86 -5.94 -23.07
N GLY A 822 -10.06 -6.45 -22.79
CA GLY A 822 -10.44 -7.79 -23.21
C GLY A 822 -11.92 -8.12 -22.97
N ILE A 823 -12.29 -9.35 -23.32
CA ILE A 823 -13.66 -9.82 -23.24
C ILE A 823 -13.75 -10.92 -22.19
N GLN A 824 -14.52 -10.65 -21.16
CA GLN A 824 -14.77 -11.55 -20.05
C GLN A 824 -15.99 -12.41 -20.36
N HIS A 825 -15.82 -13.73 -20.35
CA HIS A 825 -16.94 -14.65 -20.38
C HIS A 825 -17.71 -14.57 -19.05
N ARG A 826 -19.04 -14.47 -19.09
CA ARG A 826 -19.85 -14.56 -17.86
C ARG A 826 -19.64 -15.96 -17.25
N ILE A 827 -19.20 -15.96 -15.98
CA ILE A 827 -19.01 -17.16 -15.15
C ILE A 827 -20.37 -17.69 -14.69
#